data_AF-A0A564TN79-F1
#
_entry.id   AF-A0A564TN79-F1
#
_cell.length_a   1.000
_cell.length_b   1.000
_cell.length_c   1.000
_cell.angle_alpha   90.00
_cell.angle_beta   90.00
_cell.angle_gamma   90.00
#
_symmetry.space_group_name_H-M   'P 1'
#
loop_
_entity.id
_entity.type
_entity.pdbx_description
1 polymer ?
#
loop_
_entity_poly.entity_id
_entity_poly.type
_entity_poly.pdbx_seq_one_letter_code
_entity_poly.pdbx_strand_id
1 'polypeptide(L)'
;MEKKEAIKALASVSTMIAATGLTSVANANQQEALKTEVDALSSKVTVQALKEAENKQSIAVQAVNAQQDIVNQAISEEEKAGKTEAMAKEGLDEAQIIKDKATLAEIDKTKQNISETESAIENQDVQLQNAQAETAKAQDKVNKQTEIVNSDQTKITTQETNVANAKADVETAQKNLDGRGAKEIISERDNAQSDLATKKAAEASAKSKLEEAQKADADKKVKLEQAEKDEKLQVKAVEDTSKTLSDAEAKSKQTKEQLNNANIAVTNAQAALDGTGAKEIISERDNAQSDLATKKAAESKAQSNLEEAQKTDADKKAKIQTLTETLTAQQNVASTATIELANATALAADAKSKKDEADKAVKRLEDKLTSLENLSTIEIPEEVASAYRNFYEDKTEANKDKLFDAVQTWWDNRDYSKENNYPADDTVINDLSNLTKEQIANLSLYQAGLIQQVRKTIWGDSEILVTEDVVTAMKNITTAYSNMSNPDGDHLFSALTNDETDTTHWKAENLGYIKAKPTTMSALYKGIYKSIINTFGSDYNQNYAHVITTVGGKPDYKNGKVIPNYIGAATSVTPEGLGLMHEIHFNHTSSDTDKILSNPFDSSVIKTQLADAKAVQTSADNANKTAQNRLTTASVANKAAQDAVSNTTKTLNALKAIADLIPDAKAKLDEATEARKNAETRLNNVQKTIDNLNTDVATKTKALASAKIAQEKANNANKVANEELNSAQVKNKLANEVLSETRNKIASLKATADLTPDAKIKLAEATSARELAELRLVKAQKAKDEKELASLQETVNALKVNEVKIKDEIKSLKTKLQETKDYLSKLENADSNLEKAKVAYKLAVEKHKEAKSILDKETEKLKQLLIDKHDAVAQYEAVKEAYTQAQVKSQYEAIVQKGGTPVAILDENGQIVGYNSSFFRDVRTAVRTITDNVVSKHGVPIYQASLPQTGEGETAVYTLSGITFLALAGVMRKKKL
;
A
#
# COMPACT_ATOMS: atom_id res chain seq x y z
N MET A 1 -43.12 20.11 -13.34
CA MET A 1 -44.09 21.06 -13.92
C MET A 1 -43.29 22.02 -14.79
N GLU A 2 -43.70 22.27 -16.05
CA GLU A 2 -43.31 23.36 -16.99
C GLU A 2 -41.85 23.91 -16.99
N LYS A 3 -41.18 24.20 -18.11
CA LYS A 3 -41.47 24.20 -19.56
C LYS A 3 -40.10 24.19 -20.28
N LYS A 4 -39.96 23.56 -21.46
CA LYS A 4 -39.91 24.20 -22.80
C LYS A 4 -39.02 25.46 -22.90
N GLU A 5 -38.29 25.73 -23.99
CA GLU A 5 -37.93 25.02 -25.24
C GLU A 5 -36.88 25.92 -25.93
N ALA A 6 -36.01 25.34 -26.77
CA ALA A 6 -35.61 25.87 -28.10
C ALA A 6 -34.41 25.04 -28.61
N ILE A 7 -34.58 24.10 -29.54
CA ILE A 7 -34.82 24.25 -30.99
C ILE A 7 -33.52 24.54 -31.76
N LYS A 8 -33.20 24.01 -32.94
CA LYS A 8 -33.64 22.88 -33.82
C LYS A 8 -33.09 23.25 -35.19
N ALA A 9 -32.26 22.41 -35.82
CA ALA A 9 -32.05 22.31 -37.29
C ALA A 9 -30.86 21.37 -37.54
N LEU A 10 -30.88 20.42 -38.48
CA LEU A 10 -31.90 19.83 -39.37
C LEU A 10 -31.42 18.35 -39.56
N ALA A 11 -32.21 17.29 -39.39
CA ALA A 11 -33.06 16.63 -40.42
C ALA A 11 -32.42 16.61 -41.82
N SER A 12 -32.39 15.53 -42.61
CA SER A 12 -33.19 14.28 -42.70
C SER A 12 -32.45 13.31 -43.65
N VAL A 13 -32.71 12.00 -43.76
CA VAL A 13 -33.96 11.33 -44.23
C VAL A 13 -34.00 9.85 -43.78
N SER A 14 -35.18 9.37 -43.40
CA SER A 14 -35.50 7.98 -43.05
C SER A 14 -35.85 7.15 -44.32
N THR A 15 -36.04 5.82 -44.33
CA THR A 15 -37.20 5.13 -43.71
C THR A 15 -37.13 3.60 -43.89
N MET A 16 -37.50 2.85 -42.83
CA MET A 16 -38.00 1.46 -42.71
C MET A 16 -37.77 0.39 -43.79
N ILE A 17 -37.49 -0.84 -43.32
CA ILE A 17 -38.41 -2.01 -43.46
C ILE A 17 -38.47 -2.74 -42.11
N ALA A 18 -39.58 -3.46 -41.85
CA ALA A 18 -40.03 -3.86 -40.51
C ALA A 18 -39.48 -5.20 -40.00
N ALA A 19 -39.66 -5.45 -38.70
CA ALA A 19 -39.32 -6.69 -38.03
C ALA A 19 -40.42 -7.76 -38.14
N THR A 20 -40.00 -9.02 -38.26
CA THR A 20 -40.78 -10.21 -37.86
C THR A 20 -39.84 -11.16 -37.11
N GLY A 21 -40.18 -11.51 -35.86
CA GLY A 21 -39.40 -12.46 -35.07
C GLY A 21 -39.72 -13.92 -35.43
N LEU A 22 -38.81 -14.84 -35.10
CA LEU A 22 -39.06 -16.27 -35.14
C LEU A 22 -38.19 -16.99 -34.10
N THR A 23 -38.84 -17.75 -33.23
CA THR A 23 -38.22 -18.68 -32.29
C THR A 23 -38.03 -20.05 -32.95
N SER A 24 -36.82 -20.61 -32.82
CA SER A 24 -36.50 -22.06 -32.75
C SER A 24 -37.39 -23.07 -33.51
N VAL A 25 -36.88 -23.61 -34.63
CA VAL A 25 -37.12 -25.02 -35.05
C VAL A 25 -35.80 -25.62 -35.58
N ALA A 26 -35.71 -26.95 -35.47
CA ALA A 26 -34.55 -27.80 -35.65
C ALA A 26 -33.87 -27.86 -37.03
N ASN A 27 -32.56 -28.14 -36.99
CA ASN A 27 -31.84 -29.18 -37.75
C ASN A 27 -32.12 -29.34 -39.26
N ALA A 28 -31.21 -28.86 -40.11
CA ALA A 28 -31.00 -29.36 -41.47
C ALA A 28 -29.59 -29.02 -42.01
N ASN A 29 -29.00 -29.93 -42.79
CA ASN A 29 -27.81 -29.67 -43.61
C ASN A 29 -28.10 -28.57 -44.64
N GLN A 30 -27.31 -27.50 -44.65
CA GLN A 30 -27.12 -26.64 -45.84
C GLN A 30 -25.67 -26.17 -45.97
N GLN A 31 -24.78 -27.11 -46.30
CA GLN A 31 -23.45 -26.80 -46.86
C GLN A 31 -23.41 -27.07 -48.37
N GLU A 32 -24.52 -26.79 -49.07
CA GLU A 32 -24.67 -26.97 -50.52
C GLU A 32 -25.18 -25.71 -51.27
N ALA A 33 -25.65 -24.67 -50.56
CA ALA A 33 -26.16 -23.46 -51.19
C ALA A 33 -25.07 -22.46 -51.65
N LEU A 34 -23.82 -22.61 -51.18
CA LEU A 34 -22.70 -21.71 -51.53
C LEU A 34 -21.99 -22.05 -52.86
N LYS A 35 -22.43 -23.10 -53.57
CA LYS A 35 -21.80 -23.54 -54.83
C LYS A 35 -22.53 -23.11 -56.10
N THR A 36 -23.72 -22.51 -55.97
CA THR A 36 -24.60 -22.17 -57.11
C THR A 36 -24.71 -20.66 -57.39
N GLU A 37 -23.86 -19.83 -56.77
CA GLU A 37 -23.78 -18.38 -57.04
C GLU A 37 -22.38 -17.94 -57.55
N VAL A 38 -21.49 -18.89 -57.85
CA VAL A 38 -20.16 -18.62 -58.42
C VAL A 38 -20.15 -18.69 -59.96
N ASP A 39 -20.97 -19.55 -60.56
CA ASP A 39 -21.04 -19.69 -62.03
C ASP A 39 -21.68 -18.49 -62.77
N ALA A 40 -22.32 -17.57 -62.04
CA ALA A 40 -22.95 -16.37 -62.60
C ALA A 40 -22.01 -15.17 -62.81
N LEU A 41 -20.75 -15.24 -62.36
CA LEU A 41 -19.80 -14.11 -62.38
C LEU A 41 -18.66 -14.25 -63.42
N SER A 42 -18.67 -15.29 -64.25
CA SER A 42 -17.57 -15.61 -65.19
C SER A 42 -17.43 -14.68 -66.42
N SER A 43 -18.13 -13.53 -66.42
CA SER A 43 -17.87 -12.43 -67.37
C SER A 43 -17.85 -11.05 -66.67
N LYS A 44 -16.65 -10.44 -66.64
CA LYS A 44 -16.32 -9.10 -66.10
C LYS A 44 -16.31 -8.93 -64.57
N VAL A 45 -15.29 -9.47 -63.89
CA VAL A 45 -14.69 -8.75 -62.76
C VAL A 45 -14.07 -7.47 -63.33
N THR A 46 -14.58 -6.31 -62.93
CA THR A 46 -14.16 -5.00 -63.49
C THR A 46 -13.06 -4.36 -62.65
N VAL A 47 -12.33 -3.40 -63.23
CA VAL A 47 -11.44 -2.48 -62.47
C VAL A 47 -12.20 -1.79 -61.33
N GLN A 48 -13.50 -1.52 -61.53
CA GLN A 48 -14.36 -0.94 -60.51
C GLN A 48 -14.59 -1.89 -59.33
N ALA A 49 -14.84 -3.19 -59.56
CA ALA A 49 -14.97 -4.18 -58.48
C ALA A 49 -13.68 -4.31 -57.64
N LEU A 50 -12.51 -4.30 -58.30
CA LEU A 50 -11.21 -4.29 -57.61
C LEU A 50 -11.03 -3.03 -56.75
N LYS A 51 -11.37 -1.86 -57.30
CA LYS A 51 -11.27 -0.57 -56.60
C LYS A 51 -12.27 -0.42 -55.45
N GLU A 52 -13.45 -1.04 -55.57
CA GLU A 52 -14.44 -1.13 -54.50
C GLU A 52 -13.95 -2.04 -53.35
N ALA A 53 -13.28 -3.16 -53.67
CA ALA A 53 -12.65 -4.02 -52.67
C ALA A 53 -11.45 -3.36 -51.97
N GLU A 54 -10.58 -2.68 -52.74
CA GLU A 54 -9.46 -1.87 -52.22
C GLU A 54 -9.96 -0.77 -51.27
N ASN A 55 -11.05 -0.09 -51.63
CA ASN A 55 -11.66 0.94 -50.80
C ASN A 55 -12.26 0.34 -49.50
N LYS A 56 -12.93 -0.82 -49.57
CA LYS A 56 -13.42 -1.54 -48.36
C LYS A 56 -12.26 -1.93 -47.42
N GLN A 57 -11.17 -2.47 -47.96
CA GLN A 57 -9.95 -2.79 -47.22
C GLN A 57 -9.38 -1.54 -46.53
N SER A 58 -9.24 -0.43 -47.28
CA SER A 58 -8.74 0.85 -46.76
C SER A 58 -9.62 1.41 -45.63
N ILE A 59 -10.95 1.38 -45.79
CA ILE A 59 -11.90 1.81 -44.76
C ILE A 59 -11.78 0.93 -43.50
N ALA A 60 -11.67 -0.39 -43.64
CA ALA A 60 -11.51 -1.29 -42.49
C ALA A 60 -10.18 -1.06 -41.75
N VAL A 61 -9.09 -0.79 -42.47
CA VAL A 61 -7.80 -0.40 -41.88
C VAL A 61 -7.91 0.93 -41.12
N GLN A 62 -8.57 1.94 -41.70
CA GLN A 62 -8.78 3.23 -41.04
C GLN A 62 -9.67 3.09 -39.78
N ALA A 63 -10.70 2.25 -39.83
CA ALA A 63 -11.58 1.98 -38.68
C ALA A 63 -10.82 1.32 -37.52
N VAL A 64 -9.95 0.33 -37.80
CA VAL A 64 -9.07 -0.28 -36.80
C VAL A 64 -8.15 0.75 -36.16
N ASN A 65 -7.48 1.60 -36.96
CA ASN A 65 -6.57 2.62 -36.44
C ASN A 65 -7.30 3.65 -35.56
N ALA A 66 -8.45 4.16 -36.01
CA ALA A 66 -9.25 5.09 -35.22
C ALA A 66 -9.78 4.46 -33.91
N GLN A 67 -10.13 3.17 -33.93
CA GLN A 67 -10.53 2.45 -32.71
C GLN A 67 -9.33 2.19 -31.78
N GLN A 68 -8.13 1.96 -32.31
CA GLN A 68 -6.93 1.80 -31.51
C GLN A 68 -6.59 3.07 -30.72
N ASP A 69 -6.78 4.25 -31.31
CA ASP A 69 -6.62 5.53 -30.61
C ASP A 69 -7.63 5.70 -29.46
N ILE A 70 -8.90 5.29 -29.68
CA ILE A 70 -9.95 5.29 -28.64
C ILE A 70 -9.57 4.34 -27.49
N VAL A 71 -9.04 3.15 -27.80
CA VAL A 71 -8.55 2.20 -26.78
C VAL A 71 -7.37 2.79 -26.01
N ASN A 72 -6.41 3.44 -26.68
CA ASN A 72 -5.27 4.11 -26.02
C ASN A 72 -5.73 5.25 -25.08
N GLN A 73 -6.76 5.99 -25.47
CA GLN A 73 -7.38 6.99 -24.60
C GLN A 73 -8.08 6.34 -23.40
N ALA A 74 -8.85 5.26 -23.60
CA ALA A 74 -9.51 4.52 -22.52
C ALA A 74 -8.51 3.93 -21.50
N ILE A 75 -7.36 3.43 -21.96
CA ILE A 75 -6.24 3.01 -21.08
C ILE A 75 -5.75 4.18 -20.22
N SER A 76 -5.54 5.35 -20.83
CA SER A 76 -5.07 6.55 -20.13
C SER A 76 -6.07 7.06 -19.09
N GLU A 77 -7.37 6.89 -19.35
CA GLU A 77 -8.45 7.23 -18.42
C GLU A 77 -8.60 6.21 -17.29
N GLU A 78 -8.42 4.91 -17.55
CA GLU A 78 -8.38 3.84 -16.53
C GLU A 78 -7.20 4.04 -15.57
N GLU A 79 -5.98 4.27 -16.09
CA GLU A 79 -4.80 4.55 -15.27
C GLU A 79 -4.99 5.77 -14.34
N LYS A 80 -5.62 6.83 -14.86
CA LYS A 80 -5.88 8.06 -14.10
C LYS A 80 -6.92 7.82 -13.01
N ALA A 81 -7.94 7.00 -13.28
CA ALA A 81 -8.92 6.59 -12.30
C ALA A 81 -8.30 5.68 -11.22
N GLY A 82 -7.47 4.72 -11.60
CA GLY A 82 -6.73 3.85 -10.66
C GLY A 82 -5.76 4.63 -9.76
N LYS A 83 -5.03 5.62 -10.29
CA LYS A 83 -4.22 6.56 -9.48
C LYS A 83 -5.09 7.35 -8.48
N THR A 84 -6.29 7.74 -8.89
CA THR A 84 -7.25 8.45 -8.02
C THR A 84 -7.80 7.54 -6.92
N GLU A 85 -8.08 6.27 -7.22
CA GLU A 85 -8.46 5.26 -6.22
C GLU A 85 -7.35 5.04 -5.19
N ALA A 86 -6.10 4.90 -5.63
CA ALA A 86 -4.94 4.72 -4.75
C ALA A 86 -4.77 5.90 -3.78
N MET A 87 -4.81 7.14 -4.26
CA MET A 87 -4.75 8.34 -3.41
C MET A 87 -5.94 8.43 -2.44
N ALA A 88 -7.15 8.06 -2.88
CA ALA A 88 -8.32 8.03 -2.01
C ALA A 88 -8.24 6.91 -0.95
N LYS A 89 -7.53 5.81 -1.25
CA LYS A 89 -7.26 4.73 -0.30
C LYS A 89 -6.24 5.15 0.76
N GLU A 90 -5.17 5.84 0.37
CA GLU A 90 -4.20 6.42 1.31
C GLU A 90 -4.88 7.42 2.26
N GLY A 91 -5.70 8.33 1.74
CA GLY A 91 -6.49 9.27 2.56
C GLY A 91 -7.52 8.59 3.48
N LEU A 92 -8.06 7.43 3.08
CA LEU A 92 -8.92 6.60 3.93
C LEU A 92 -8.13 5.95 5.08
N ASP A 93 -6.93 5.45 4.80
CA ASP A 93 -6.06 4.83 5.79
C ASP A 93 -5.53 5.86 6.79
N GLU A 94 -5.13 7.06 6.35
CA GLU A 94 -4.78 8.17 7.24
C GLU A 94 -5.95 8.59 8.15
N ALA A 95 -7.16 8.70 7.59
CA ALA A 95 -8.35 9.01 8.39
C ALA A 95 -8.69 7.91 9.40
N GLN A 96 -8.47 6.64 9.06
CA GLN A 96 -8.63 5.52 9.98
C GLN A 96 -7.57 5.56 11.10
N ILE A 97 -6.30 5.84 10.79
CA ILE A 97 -5.24 6.01 11.80
C ILE A 97 -5.54 7.16 12.77
N ILE A 98 -6.09 8.28 12.29
CA ILE A 98 -6.53 9.39 13.15
C ILE A 98 -7.71 8.95 14.03
N LYS A 99 -8.67 8.21 13.50
CA LYS A 99 -9.80 7.66 14.27
C LYS A 99 -9.37 6.64 15.32
N ASP A 100 -8.43 5.75 15.01
CA ASP A 100 -7.90 4.78 15.98
C ASP A 100 -7.14 5.48 17.13
N LYS A 101 -6.58 6.67 16.86
CA LYS A 101 -5.97 7.54 17.89
C LYS A 101 -6.98 8.42 18.62
N ALA A 102 -8.16 8.69 18.05
CA ALA A 102 -9.22 9.54 18.62
C ALA A 102 -9.99 8.86 19.77
N THR A 103 -9.25 8.28 20.72
CA THR A 103 -9.80 7.79 21.98
C THR A 103 -10.14 8.97 22.90
N LEU A 104 -11.11 8.79 23.79
CA LEU A 104 -11.43 9.78 24.83
C LEU A 104 -10.18 10.16 25.64
N ALA A 105 -9.35 9.19 26.01
CA ALA A 105 -8.12 9.42 26.74
C ALA A 105 -7.10 10.31 25.99
N GLU A 106 -6.92 10.13 24.68
CA GLU A 106 -5.98 10.96 23.90
C GLU A 106 -6.57 12.35 23.57
N ILE A 107 -7.90 12.45 23.39
CA ILE A 107 -8.61 13.73 23.28
C ILE A 107 -8.50 14.53 24.58
N ASP A 108 -8.78 13.91 25.73
CA ASP A 108 -8.71 14.55 27.04
C ASP A 108 -7.27 14.92 27.40
N LYS A 109 -6.29 14.08 27.06
CA LYS A 109 -4.86 14.39 27.18
C LYS A 109 -4.42 15.51 26.25
N THR A 110 -4.98 15.62 25.04
CA THR A 110 -4.72 16.75 24.14
C THR A 110 -5.34 18.04 24.68
N LYS A 111 -6.54 17.99 25.26
CA LYS A 111 -7.17 19.11 25.99
C LYS A 111 -6.38 19.51 27.24
N GLN A 112 -5.85 18.54 27.97
CA GLN A 112 -4.95 18.78 29.10
C GLN A 112 -3.65 19.46 28.63
N ASN A 113 -2.99 18.96 27.58
CA ASN A 113 -1.80 19.59 26.99
C ASN A 113 -2.07 21.04 26.54
N ILE A 114 -3.26 21.32 25.99
CA ILE A 114 -3.71 22.68 25.65
C ILE A 114 -3.81 23.54 26.91
N SER A 115 -4.52 23.07 27.95
CA SER A 115 -4.66 23.77 29.23
C SER A 115 -3.32 24.02 29.93
N GLU A 116 -2.41 23.03 29.92
CA GLU A 116 -1.05 23.15 30.45
C GLU A 116 -0.20 24.14 29.64
N THR A 117 -0.36 24.18 28.32
CA THR A 117 0.34 25.15 27.45
C THR A 117 -0.22 26.56 27.62
N GLU A 118 -1.54 26.71 27.78
CA GLU A 118 -2.19 27.99 28.09
C GLU A 118 -1.78 28.51 29.47
N SER A 119 -1.76 27.64 30.48
CA SER A 119 -1.26 27.95 31.83
C SER A 119 0.24 28.29 31.83
N ALA A 120 1.04 27.62 30.99
CA ALA A 120 2.45 27.95 30.82
C ALA A 120 2.64 29.33 30.17
N ILE A 121 1.85 29.67 29.15
CA ILE A 121 1.84 31.01 28.54
C ILE A 121 1.42 32.07 29.57
N GLU A 122 0.37 31.82 30.35
CA GLU A 122 -0.11 32.77 31.36
C GLU A 122 0.92 33.00 32.47
N ASN A 123 1.59 31.94 32.95
CA ASN A 123 2.69 32.04 33.91
C ASN A 123 3.89 32.82 33.32
N GLN A 124 4.23 32.59 32.05
CA GLN A 124 5.32 33.29 31.37
C GLN A 124 4.96 34.77 31.08
N ASP A 125 3.69 35.09 30.78
CA ASP A 125 3.17 36.48 30.68
C ASP A 125 3.18 37.17 32.07
N VAL A 126 2.88 36.47 33.17
CA VAL A 126 3.05 36.99 34.55
C VAL A 126 4.53 37.23 34.89
N GLN A 127 5.44 36.32 34.51
CA GLN A 127 6.88 36.53 34.64
C GLN A 127 7.36 37.71 33.78
N LEU A 128 6.80 37.91 32.59
CA LEU A 128 7.08 39.08 31.75
C LEU A 128 6.65 40.38 32.43
N GLN A 129 5.43 40.43 32.98
CA GLN A 129 4.94 41.59 33.74
C GLN A 129 5.81 41.88 34.98
N ASN A 130 6.24 40.83 35.69
CA ASN A 130 7.16 40.98 36.84
C ASN A 130 8.54 41.51 36.39
N ALA A 131 9.13 40.96 35.32
CA ALA A 131 10.40 41.43 34.78
C ALA A 131 10.32 42.88 34.26
N GLN A 132 9.19 43.27 33.65
CA GLN A 132 8.91 44.65 33.26
C GLN A 132 8.76 45.57 34.48
N ALA A 133 8.07 45.14 35.52
CA ALA A 133 7.93 45.90 36.77
C ALA A 133 9.26 46.04 37.53
N GLU A 134 10.13 45.03 37.51
CA GLU A 134 11.49 45.12 38.06
C GLU A 134 12.38 46.05 37.23
N THR A 135 12.30 45.96 35.89
CA THR A 135 13.00 46.90 34.98
C THR A 135 12.54 48.34 35.22
N ALA A 136 11.24 48.56 35.40
CA ALA A 136 10.68 49.87 35.74
C ALA A 136 11.17 50.35 37.12
N LYS A 137 11.12 49.51 38.16
CA LYS A 137 11.66 49.83 39.50
C LYS A 137 13.16 50.14 39.48
N ALA A 138 13.95 49.44 38.66
CA ALA A 138 15.38 49.68 38.49
C ALA A 138 15.63 51.02 37.74
N GLN A 139 14.86 51.31 36.70
CA GLN A 139 14.90 52.59 35.99
C GLN A 139 14.48 53.76 36.90
N ASP A 140 13.49 53.55 37.77
CA ASP A 140 13.05 54.52 38.77
C ASP A 140 14.15 54.85 39.79
N LYS A 141 14.96 53.85 40.18
CA LYS A 141 16.16 54.04 41.01
C LYS A 141 17.24 54.82 40.29
N VAL A 142 17.50 54.52 39.00
CA VAL A 142 18.41 55.33 38.16
C VAL A 142 17.95 56.78 38.08
N ASN A 143 16.66 57.02 37.85
CA ASN A 143 16.09 58.36 37.74
C ASN A 143 16.23 59.13 39.08
N LYS A 144 15.87 58.52 40.20
CA LYS A 144 16.03 59.11 41.55
C LYS A 144 17.50 59.36 41.92
N GLN A 145 18.41 58.46 41.57
CA GLN A 145 19.85 58.67 41.80
C GLN A 145 20.41 59.80 40.90
N THR A 146 19.89 59.95 39.69
CA THR A 146 20.20 61.08 38.79
C THR A 146 19.72 62.41 39.40
N GLU A 147 18.52 62.45 39.98
CA GLU A 147 18.00 63.62 40.71
C GLU A 147 18.85 63.95 41.95
N ILE A 148 19.34 62.96 42.69
CA ILE A 148 20.24 63.15 43.84
C ILE A 148 21.58 63.76 43.40
N VAL A 149 22.23 63.19 42.38
CA VAL A 149 23.49 63.73 41.82
C VAL A 149 23.33 65.17 41.34
N ASN A 150 22.21 65.49 40.69
CA ASN A 150 21.89 66.86 40.26
C ASN A 150 21.58 67.80 41.45
N SER A 151 20.92 67.30 42.50
CA SER A 151 20.62 68.06 43.73
C SER A 151 21.90 68.42 44.48
N ASP A 152 22.83 67.48 44.63
CA ASP A 152 24.09 67.73 45.34
C ASP A 152 25.06 68.60 44.51
N GLN A 153 25.02 68.51 43.17
CA GLN A 153 25.63 69.50 42.29
C GLN A 153 25.04 70.91 42.51
N THR A 154 23.73 71.01 42.74
CA THR A 154 23.04 72.28 43.03
C THR A 154 23.39 72.83 44.42
N LYS A 155 23.45 71.98 45.46
CA LYS A 155 23.85 72.40 46.82
C LYS A 155 25.30 72.89 46.88
N ILE A 156 26.23 72.20 46.20
CA ILE A 156 27.61 72.66 46.07
C ILE A 156 27.65 74.04 45.40
N THR A 157 26.91 74.23 44.30
CA THR A 157 26.84 75.53 43.62
C THR A 157 26.24 76.62 44.52
N THR A 158 25.22 76.31 45.34
CA THR A 158 24.63 77.25 46.31
C THR A 158 25.61 77.63 47.43
N GLN A 159 26.35 76.67 48.00
CA GLN A 159 27.33 76.97 49.06
C GLN A 159 28.62 77.62 48.52
N GLU A 160 29.00 77.35 47.27
CA GLU A 160 30.07 78.08 46.58
C GLU A 160 29.63 79.51 46.23
N THR A 161 28.35 79.74 45.92
CA THR A 161 27.77 81.08 45.76
C THR A 161 27.73 81.86 47.08
N ASN A 162 27.43 81.19 48.21
CA ASN A 162 27.46 81.84 49.53
C ASN A 162 28.88 82.15 50.03
N VAL A 163 29.91 81.42 49.58
CA VAL A 163 31.33 81.73 49.88
C VAL A 163 31.90 82.79 48.91
N ALA A 164 31.34 82.95 47.71
CA ALA A 164 31.77 83.96 46.74
C ALA A 164 31.56 85.42 47.20
N ASN A 165 30.75 85.66 48.24
CA ASN A 165 30.49 86.99 48.82
C ASN A 165 31.35 87.33 50.06
N ALA A 166 32.38 86.54 50.37
CA ALA A 166 33.35 86.83 51.45
C ALA A 166 34.79 87.03 50.93
N LYS A 167 34.95 87.71 49.79
CA LYS A 167 36.25 87.94 49.15
C LYS A 167 36.98 89.16 49.73
N ALA A 168 37.64 88.97 50.88
CA ALA A 168 38.68 89.87 51.38
C ALA A 168 39.81 89.13 52.13
N ASP A 169 39.47 88.21 53.05
CA ASP A 169 40.47 87.69 54.02
C ASP A 169 41.12 86.35 53.66
N VAL A 170 40.63 85.65 52.63
CA VAL A 170 41.10 84.31 52.24
C VAL A 170 42.51 84.32 51.60
N GLU A 171 42.94 85.43 50.99
CA GLU A 171 44.29 85.55 50.41
C GLU A 171 45.42 85.48 51.47
N THR A 172 45.12 85.72 52.75
CA THR A 172 46.09 85.57 53.84
C THR A 172 46.22 84.11 54.31
N ALA A 173 45.14 83.32 54.25
CA ALA A 173 45.15 81.90 54.64
C ALA A 173 45.80 80.99 53.58
N GLN A 174 45.72 81.38 52.30
CA GLN A 174 46.28 80.62 51.18
C GLN A 174 47.83 80.51 51.21
N LYS A 175 48.52 81.28 52.07
CA LYS A 175 49.99 81.32 52.12
C LYS A 175 50.64 80.32 53.10
N ASN A 176 49.86 79.66 53.95
CA ASN A 176 50.35 78.77 55.01
C ASN A 176 50.02 77.28 54.79
N LEU A 177 49.49 76.89 53.61
CA LEU A 177 49.06 75.52 53.31
C LEU A 177 49.89 74.78 52.24
N ASP A 178 50.91 75.42 51.68
CA ASP A 178 51.83 74.79 50.72
C ASP A 178 53.00 74.08 51.43
N GLY A 179 52.71 72.99 52.15
CA GLY A 179 53.78 72.17 52.73
C GLY A 179 53.36 70.99 53.61
N ARG A 180 53.63 69.77 53.11
CA ARG A 180 53.78 68.47 53.83
C ARG A 180 52.50 67.76 54.34
N GLY A 181 52.18 66.64 53.68
CA GLY A 181 52.83 65.38 54.12
C GLY A 181 52.14 64.41 55.09
N ALA A 182 50.86 64.07 54.88
CA ALA A 182 50.29 62.72 55.11
C ALA A 182 50.37 62.03 56.51
N LYS A 183 50.92 62.61 57.59
CA LYS A 183 50.89 61.99 58.93
C LYS A 183 50.06 62.75 59.98
N GLU A 184 49.86 64.05 59.81
CA GLU A 184 49.03 64.88 60.69
C GLU A 184 47.51 64.70 60.46
N ILE A 185 47.08 64.19 59.29
CA ILE A 185 45.66 64.01 58.91
C ILE A 185 44.87 63.12 59.91
N ILE A 186 45.55 62.27 60.68
CA ILE A 186 44.91 61.41 61.69
C ILE A 186 44.71 62.14 63.02
N SER A 187 45.55 63.12 63.36
CA SER A 187 45.47 63.84 64.65
C SER A 187 44.34 64.88 64.69
N GLU A 188 43.97 65.44 63.52
CA GLU A 188 42.88 66.42 63.42
C GLU A 188 41.49 65.80 63.62
N ARG A 189 41.36 64.48 63.44
CA ARG A 189 40.12 63.73 63.63
C ARG A 189 39.73 63.66 65.11
N ASP A 190 40.69 63.32 65.96
CA ASP A 190 40.41 62.95 67.35
C ASP A 190 40.23 64.21 68.23
N ASN A 191 40.83 65.35 67.85
CA ASN A 191 40.57 66.65 68.48
C ASN A 191 39.16 67.20 68.18
N ALA A 192 38.67 67.02 66.95
CA ALA A 192 37.35 67.53 66.53
C ALA A 192 36.17 66.87 67.28
N GLN A 193 36.37 65.70 67.89
CA GLN A 193 35.31 64.97 68.61
C GLN A 193 35.29 65.27 70.12
N SER A 194 36.37 65.83 70.67
CA SER A 194 36.47 66.21 72.10
C SER A 194 35.77 67.55 72.43
N ASP A 195 35.77 68.49 71.48
CA ASP A 195 35.26 69.85 71.71
C ASP A 195 33.71 69.92 71.75
N LEU A 196 33.03 69.02 71.02
CA LEU A 196 31.57 68.91 71.00
C LEU A 196 30.95 68.45 72.35
N ALA A 197 31.71 67.71 73.16
CA ALA A 197 31.26 67.21 74.46
C ALA A 197 31.39 68.26 75.58
N THR A 198 32.48 69.03 75.56
CA THR A 198 32.85 69.96 76.64
C THR A 198 31.87 71.13 76.79
N LYS A 199 31.18 71.53 75.72
CA LYS A 199 30.22 72.65 75.73
C LYS A 199 28.81 72.30 76.24
N LYS A 200 28.48 71.02 76.47
CA LYS A 200 27.17 70.61 77.02
C LYS A 200 27.09 70.55 78.55
N ALA A 201 28.22 70.61 79.25
CA ALA A 201 28.27 70.39 80.70
C ALA A 201 28.04 71.65 81.57
N ALA A 202 28.08 72.86 80.99
CA ALA A 202 28.05 74.12 81.75
C ALA A 202 26.64 74.59 82.19
N GLU A 203 25.57 74.00 81.67
CA GLU A 203 24.19 74.49 81.81
C GLU A 203 23.51 74.05 83.12
N ALA A 204 23.88 72.89 83.68
CA ALA A 204 23.12 72.25 84.76
C ALA A 204 23.42 72.75 86.20
N SER A 205 24.55 73.43 86.43
CA SER A 205 25.06 73.70 87.78
C SER A 205 24.36 74.85 88.52
N ALA A 206 23.60 75.71 87.82
CA ALA A 206 23.12 76.99 88.34
C ALA A 206 21.83 76.94 89.21
N LYS A 207 21.23 75.76 89.45
CA LYS A 207 19.82 75.65 89.90
C LYS A 207 19.59 75.41 91.40
N SER A 208 20.63 75.16 92.21
CA SER A 208 20.50 74.39 93.47
C SER A 208 20.75 75.14 94.80
N LYS A 209 20.79 76.49 94.85
CA LYS A 209 21.32 77.23 96.03
C LYS A 209 20.44 78.37 96.60
N LEU A 210 19.11 78.28 96.52
CA LEU A 210 18.23 79.43 96.86
C LEU A 210 17.33 79.27 98.10
N GLU A 211 16.94 78.06 98.51
CA GLU A 211 15.76 77.88 99.38
C GLU A 211 16.03 77.60 100.87
N GLU A 212 17.28 77.32 101.28
CA GLU A 212 17.60 76.84 102.65
C GLU A 212 17.57 77.90 103.77
N ALA A 213 17.30 79.17 103.47
CA ALA A 213 17.84 80.28 104.27
C ALA A 213 16.85 81.13 105.11
N GLN A 214 15.56 80.78 105.21
CA GLN A 214 14.51 81.77 105.52
C GLN A 214 13.58 81.53 106.72
N LYS A 215 13.87 80.59 107.65
CA LYS A 215 12.86 80.20 108.65
C LYS A 215 13.36 79.83 110.06
N ALA A 216 14.60 80.13 110.45
CA ALA A 216 15.18 79.58 111.68
C ALA A 216 14.93 80.37 112.98
N ASP A 217 14.65 81.68 112.90
CA ASP A 217 15.04 82.59 114.01
C ASP A 217 14.02 82.92 115.13
N ALA A 218 12.72 82.63 115.01
CA ALA A 218 11.72 83.25 115.90
C ALA A 218 11.43 82.54 117.25
N ASP A 219 11.31 81.21 117.28
CA ASP A 219 10.45 80.52 118.28
C ASP A 219 11.19 79.95 119.52
N LYS A 220 12.36 80.52 119.82
CA LYS A 220 13.42 79.85 120.56
C LYS A 220 13.28 79.86 122.09
N LYS A 221 12.95 81.02 122.69
CA LYS A 221 13.29 81.30 124.10
C LYS A 221 12.41 80.60 125.16
N VAL A 222 11.19 80.19 124.83
CA VAL A 222 10.17 79.77 125.83
C VAL A 222 10.23 78.27 126.19
N LYS A 223 10.98 77.45 125.45
CA LYS A 223 10.87 75.97 125.51
C LYS A 223 11.91 75.25 126.38
N LEU A 224 12.83 75.98 127.04
CA LEU A 224 13.96 75.36 127.77
C LEU A 224 13.56 74.73 129.11
N GLU A 225 12.84 75.47 129.95
CA GLU A 225 12.62 75.09 131.36
C GLU A 225 11.60 73.95 131.55
N GLN A 226 10.88 73.58 130.49
CA GLN A 226 9.99 72.41 130.46
C GLN A 226 10.72 71.14 130.00
N ALA A 227 11.82 71.25 129.24
CA ALA A 227 12.45 70.12 128.55
C ALA A 227 13.23 69.17 129.47
N GLU A 228 13.80 69.67 130.57
CA GLU A 228 14.65 68.88 131.48
C GLU A 228 13.88 67.85 132.33
N LYS A 229 12.54 67.90 132.33
CA LYS A 229 11.68 66.96 133.08
C LYS A 229 11.23 65.74 132.27
N ASP A 230 11.17 65.85 130.94
CA ASP A 230 10.56 64.84 130.08
C ASP A 230 11.55 63.75 129.60
N GLU A 231 12.87 64.02 129.63
CA GLU A 231 13.89 63.08 129.10
C GLU A 231 13.86 61.72 129.80
N LYS A 232 13.59 61.71 131.11
CA LYS A 232 13.71 60.51 131.96
C LYS A 232 12.60 59.47 131.76
N LEU A 233 11.50 59.82 131.07
CA LEU A 233 10.42 58.89 130.71
C LEU A 233 10.52 58.36 129.27
N GLN A 234 11.19 59.10 128.37
CA GLN A 234 11.18 58.80 126.93
C GLN A 234 12.18 57.71 126.52
N VAL A 235 13.27 57.52 127.27
CA VAL A 235 14.31 56.50 126.97
C VAL A 235 13.73 55.10 126.82
N LYS A 236 12.68 54.75 127.59
CA LYS A 236 12.09 53.41 127.58
C LYS A 236 11.20 53.13 126.35
N ALA A 237 10.69 54.16 125.67
CA ALA A 237 9.80 54.00 124.50
C ALA A 237 10.55 53.72 123.18
N VAL A 238 11.83 54.10 123.10
CA VAL A 238 12.68 53.87 121.93
C VAL A 238 13.10 52.40 121.79
N GLU A 239 13.27 51.70 122.92
CA GLU A 239 13.71 50.30 122.93
C GLU A 239 12.62 49.35 122.37
N ASP A 240 11.36 49.52 122.80
CA ASP A 240 10.23 48.74 122.30
C ASP A 240 9.94 48.97 120.81
N THR A 241 10.05 50.23 120.34
CA THR A 241 9.78 50.59 118.93
C THR A 241 10.90 50.20 117.97
N SER A 242 12.12 49.97 118.46
CA SER A 242 13.23 49.41 117.67
C SER A 242 12.95 47.97 117.22
N LYS A 243 12.40 47.16 118.13
CA LYS A 243 12.08 45.75 117.87
C LYS A 243 10.99 45.59 116.80
N THR A 244 9.93 46.40 116.86
CA THR A 244 8.82 46.35 115.89
C THR A 244 9.24 46.72 114.45
N LEU A 245 10.26 47.57 114.29
CA LEU A 245 10.79 47.93 112.97
C LEU A 245 11.49 46.73 112.29
N SER A 246 12.35 46.02 113.02
CA SER A 246 13.09 44.86 112.51
C SER A 246 12.16 43.72 112.04
N ASP A 247 11.07 43.46 112.76
CA ASP A 247 10.09 42.44 112.37
C ASP A 247 9.34 42.81 111.08
N ALA A 248 9.06 44.10 110.86
CA ALA A 248 8.39 44.58 109.64
C ALA A 248 9.31 44.55 108.41
N GLU A 249 10.60 44.86 108.57
CA GLU A 249 11.59 44.77 107.48
C GLU A 249 11.79 43.33 106.98
N ALA A 250 11.85 42.36 107.90
CA ALA A 250 11.92 40.94 107.56
C ALA A 250 10.69 40.48 106.75
N LYS A 251 9.49 40.92 107.14
CA LYS A 251 8.22 40.55 106.51
C LYS A 251 8.04 41.17 105.11
N SER A 252 8.49 42.41 104.90
CA SER A 252 8.55 43.02 103.55
C SER A 252 9.50 42.26 102.62
N LYS A 253 10.71 41.90 103.10
CA LYS A 253 11.66 41.11 102.30
C LYS A 253 11.10 39.75 101.90
N GLN A 254 10.49 39.02 102.84
CA GLN A 254 9.90 37.69 102.62
C GLN A 254 8.77 37.73 101.57
N THR A 255 7.87 38.71 101.66
CA THR A 255 6.73 38.82 100.73
C THR A 255 7.16 39.27 99.32
N LYS A 256 8.25 40.02 99.19
CA LYS A 256 8.84 40.38 97.89
C LYS A 256 9.49 39.18 97.17
N GLU A 257 10.16 38.29 97.90
CA GLU A 257 10.67 37.02 97.34
C GLU A 257 9.52 36.10 96.89
N GLN A 258 8.42 36.03 97.67
CA GLN A 258 7.23 35.27 97.29
C GLN A 258 6.57 35.80 96.00
N LEU A 259 6.50 37.12 95.80
CA LEU A 259 5.98 37.71 94.56
C LEU A 259 6.86 37.36 93.34
N ASN A 260 8.19 37.43 93.48
CA ASN A 260 9.10 37.06 92.39
C ASN A 260 8.94 35.58 91.99
N ASN A 261 8.82 34.68 92.96
CA ASN A 261 8.58 33.26 92.70
C ASN A 261 7.22 33.02 92.01
N ALA A 262 6.18 33.77 92.39
CA ALA A 262 4.87 33.68 91.73
C ALA A 262 4.89 34.22 90.29
N ASN A 263 5.66 35.27 90.00
CA ASN A 263 5.88 35.76 88.64
C ASN A 263 6.56 34.71 87.75
N ILE A 264 7.58 34.02 88.27
CA ILE A 264 8.25 32.91 87.57
C ILE A 264 7.28 31.75 87.32
N ALA A 265 6.43 31.41 88.31
CA ALA A 265 5.44 30.35 88.16
C ALA A 265 4.41 30.63 87.04
N VAL A 266 3.96 31.89 86.88
CA VAL A 266 3.08 32.30 85.78
C VAL A 266 3.79 32.20 84.43
N THR A 267 5.04 32.68 84.32
CA THR A 267 5.84 32.58 83.08
C THR A 267 6.06 31.13 82.66
N ASN A 268 6.40 30.25 83.60
CA ASN A 268 6.62 28.83 83.33
C ASN A 268 5.32 28.10 82.93
N ALA A 269 4.19 28.44 83.58
CA ALA A 269 2.89 27.88 83.22
C ALA A 269 2.41 28.33 81.82
N GLN A 270 2.74 29.56 81.41
CA GLN A 270 2.46 30.06 80.07
C GLN A 270 3.33 29.33 79.03
N ALA A 271 4.65 29.25 79.24
CA ALA A 271 5.55 28.53 78.34
C ALA A 271 5.20 27.04 78.19
N ALA A 272 4.72 26.39 79.26
CA ALA A 272 4.26 24.99 79.21
C ALA A 272 2.97 24.78 78.39
N LEU A 273 2.10 25.81 78.32
CA LEU A 273 0.89 25.83 77.50
C LEU A 273 1.21 26.11 76.02
N ASP A 274 2.12 27.07 75.77
CA ASP A 274 2.56 27.43 74.43
C ASP A 274 3.37 26.30 73.77
N GLY A 275 4.14 25.53 74.56
CA GLY A 275 4.90 24.36 74.14
C GLY A 275 4.11 23.06 73.94
N THR A 276 2.80 23.12 73.67
CA THR A 276 1.92 21.93 73.52
C THR A 276 2.00 21.26 72.14
N GLY A 277 2.67 21.84 71.14
CA GLY A 277 2.80 21.26 69.79
C GLY A 277 1.48 21.16 69.01
N ALA A 278 0.47 21.95 69.40
CA ALA A 278 -0.88 21.83 68.88
C ALA A 278 -0.98 22.12 67.37
N LYS A 279 -0.11 22.99 66.84
CA LYS A 279 -0.08 23.38 65.42
C LYS A 279 0.38 22.23 64.54
N GLU A 280 1.39 21.51 64.98
CA GLU A 280 1.99 20.36 64.29
C GLU A 280 1.01 19.17 64.27
N ILE A 281 0.35 18.90 65.40
CA ILE A 281 -0.66 17.83 65.54
C ILE A 281 -1.90 18.11 64.67
N ILE A 282 -2.35 19.37 64.60
CA ILE A 282 -3.46 19.79 63.73
C ILE A 282 -3.10 19.63 62.25
N SER A 283 -1.89 20.05 61.85
CA SER A 283 -1.40 19.89 60.48
C SER A 283 -1.32 18.42 60.06
N GLU A 284 -0.83 17.54 60.94
CA GLU A 284 -0.75 16.10 60.66
C GLU A 284 -2.14 15.43 60.53
N ARG A 285 -3.18 15.91 61.23
CA ARG A 285 -4.57 15.46 61.02
C ARG A 285 -5.04 15.81 59.61
N ASP A 286 -4.86 17.07 59.22
CA ASP A 286 -5.36 17.56 57.93
C ASP A 286 -4.63 16.83 56.76
N ASN A 287 -3.33 16.58 56.92
CA ASN A 287 -2.54 15.74 56.01
C ASN A 287 -3.04 14.28 55.97
N ALA A 288 -3.28 13.64 57.11
CA ALA A 288 -3.77 12.26 57.18
C ALA A 288 -5.19 12.12 56.60
N GLN A 289 -6.04 13.14 56.76
CA GLN A 289 -7.39 13.17 56.21
C GLN A 289 -7.38 13.36 54.67
N SER A 290 -6.47 14.21 54.15
CA SER A 290 -6.24 14.36 52.70
C SER A 290 -5.64 13.10 52.05
N ASP A 291 -4.72 12.42 52.75
CA ASP A 291 -4.14 11.14 52.32
C ASP A 291 -5.23 10.05 52.24
N LEU A 292 -6.07 9.91 53.26
CA LEU A 292 -7.21 8.97 53.25
C LEU A 292 -8.19 9.25 52.11
N ALA A 293 -8.51 10.51 51.82
CA ALA A 293 -9.36 10.87 50.69
C ALA A 293 -8.72 10.48 49.35
N THR A 294 -7.41 10.71 49.21
CA THR A 294 -6.64 10.33 48.02
C THR A 294 -6.59 8.80 47.83
N LYS A 295 -6.41 8.02 48.91
CA LYS A 295 -6.43 6.55 48.81
C LYS A 295 -7.82 5.98 48.50
N LYS A 296 -8.91 6.59 48.99
CA LYS A 296 -10.29 6.22 48.61
C LYS A 296 -10.56 6.47 47.12
N ALA A 297 -10.06 7.57 46.56
CA ALA A 297 -10.14 7.84 45.12
C ALA A 297 -9.32 6.82 44.31
N ALA A 298 -8.12 6.46 44.78
CA ALA A 298 -7.27 5.45 44.13
C ALA A 298 -7.90 4.04 44.14
N GLU A 299 -8.47 3.61 45.27
CA GLU A 299 -9.23 2.35 45.40
C GLU A 299 -10.42 2.33 44.42
N SER A 300 -11.20 3.42 44.37
CA SER A 300 -12.33 3.57 43.45
C SER A 300 -11.90 3.49 41.98
N LYS A 301 -10.78 4.12 41.61
CA LYS A 301 -10.25 4.06 40.24
C LYS A 301 -9.70 2.66 39.91
N ALA A 302 -9.03 1.99 40.85
CA ALA A 302 -8.59 0.61 40.66
C ALA A 302 -9.77 -0.35 40.45
N GLN A 303 -10.90 -0.13 41.14
CA GLN A 303 -12.10 -0.93 40.96
C GLN A 303 -12.77 -0.71 39.59
N SER A 304 -12.88 0.54 39.13
CA SER A 304 -13.33 0.86 37.77
C SER A 304 -12.42 0.24 36.69
N ASN A 305 -11.10 0.26 36.89
CA ASN A 305 -10.15 -0.40 35.97
C ASN A 305 -10.33 -1.94 35.96
N LEU A 306 -10.72 -2.56 37.08
CA LEU A 306 -11.01 -4.00 37.14
C LEU A 306 -12.28 -4.36 36.37
N GLU A 307 -13.33 -3.54 36.44
CA GLU A 307 -14.55 -3.72 35.64
C GLU A 307 -14.28 -3.60 34.13
N GLU A 308 -13.43 -2.64 33.73
CA GLU A 308 -12.99 -2.47 32.35
C GLU A 308 -12.11 -3.64 31.86
N ALA A 309 -11.21 -4.15 32.71
CA ALA A 309 -10.44 -5.36 32.44
C ALA A 309 -11.34 -6.59 32.28
N GLN A 310 -12.34 -6.77 33.16
CA GLN A 310 -13.32 -7.87 33.08
C GLN A 310 -14.09 -7.84 31.76
N LYS A 311 -14.55 -6.66 31.32
CA LYS A 311 -15.23 -6.49 30.04
C LYS A 311 -14.30 -6.81 28.86
N THR A 312 -13.06 -6.31 28.90
CA THR A 312 -12.06 -6.52 27.83
C THR A 312 -11.72 -8.00 27.65
N ASP A 313 -11.49 -8.72 28.75
CA ASP A 313 -11.20 -10.16 28.73
C ASP A 313 -12.42 -10.99 28.31
N ALA A 314 -13.65 -10.56 28.65
CA ALA A 314 -14.88 -11.19 28.17
C ALA A 314 -15.07 -11.01 26.65
N ASP A 315 -14.86 -9.79 26.13
CA ASP A 315 -14.94 -9.49 24.69
C ASP A 315 -13.85 -10.26 23.90
N LYS A 316 -12.64 -10.36 24.46
CA LYS A 316 -11.55 -11.20 23.94
C LYS A 316 -11.96 -12.67 23.87
N LYS A 317 -12.55 -13.22 24.94
CA LYS A 317 -13.03 -14.60 25.00
C LYS A 317 -14.13 -14.87 23.95
N ALA A 318 -15.08 -13.95 23.80
CA ALA A 318 -16.12 -14.04 22.76
C ALA A 318 -15.51 -14.04 21.35
N LYS A 319 -14.57 -13.12 21.05
CA LYS A 319 -13.85 -13.08 19.76
C LYS A 319 -13.05 -14.36 19.50
N ILE A 320 -12.40 -14.94 20.52
CA ILE A 320 -11.71 -16.24 20.42
C ILE A 320 -12.69 -17.35 20.03
N GLN A 321 -13.88 -17.38 20.63
CA GLN A 321 -14.93 -18.36 20.28
C GLN A 321 -15.37 -18.19 18.81
N THR A 322 -15.78 -17.00 18.40
CA THR A 322 -16.23 -16.74 17.02
C THR A 322 -15.15 -17.05 15.99
N LEU A 323 -13.88 -16.73 16.26
CA LEU A 323 -12.76 -17.08 15.38
C LEU A 323 -12.50 -18.59 15.35
N THR A 324 -12.75 -19.33 16.44
CA THR A 324 -12.62 -20.80 16.47
C THR A 324 -13.72 -21.49 15.66
N GLU A 325 -14.96 -21.00 15.76
CA GLU A 325 -16.09 -21.45 14.94
C GLU A 325 -15.85 -21.15 13.45
N THR A 326 -15.37 -19.94 13.15
CA THR A 326 -14.98 -19.52 11.79
C THR A 326 -13.86 -20.39 11.21
N LEU A 327 -12.83 -20.70 12.01
CA LEU A 327 -11.73 -21.57 11.60
C LEU A 327 -12.21 -22.98 11.25
N THR A 328 -13.09 -23.55 12.09
CA THR A 328 -13.70 -24.87 11.83
C THR A 328 -14.50 -24.89 10.51
N ALA A 329 -15.29 -23.84 10.25
CA ALA A 329 -16.02 -23.72 8.99
C ALA A 329 -15.07 -23.61 7.78
N GLN A 330 -14.00 -22.81 7.88
CA GLN A 330 -13.00 -22.67 6.82
C GLN A 330 -12.21 -23.96 6.58
N GLN A 331 -11.89 -24.73 7.62
CA GLN A 331 -11.24 -26.04 7.50
C GLN A 331 -12.11 -27.04 6.72
N ASN A 332 -13.42 -27.04 6.94
CA ASN A 332 -14.34 -27.86 6.16
C ASN A 332 -14.36 -27.45 4.67
N VAL A 333 -14.42 -26.14 4.38
CA VAL A 333 -14.34 -25.62 3.00
C VAL A 333 -13.01 -25.99 2.33
N ALA A 334 -11.88 -25.89 3.04
CA ALA A 334 -10.56 -26.29 2.53
C ALA A 334 -10.47 -27.79 2.25
N SER A 335 -11.10 -28.63 3.07
CA SER A 335 -11.22 -30.08 2.83
C SER A 335 -12.02 -30.37 1.56
N THR A 336 -13.20 -29.76 1.40
CA THR A 336 -14.02 -29.89 0.18
C THR A 336 -13.27 -29.42 -1.07
N ALA A 337 -12.57 -28.28 -1.01
CA ALA A 337 -11.80 -27.75 -2.13
C ALA A 337 -10.59 -28.64 -2.49
N THR A 338 -9.98 -29.30 -1.51
CA THR A 338 -8.90 -30.28 -1.73
C THR A 338 -9.43 -31.51 -2.48
N ILE A 339 -10.62 -32.01 -2.11
CA ILE A 339 -11.28 -33.14 -2.80
C ILE A 339 -11.64 -32.76 -4.25
N GLU A 340 -12.21 -31.57 -4.46
CA GLU A 340 -12.55 -31.10 -5.81
C GLU A 340 -11.32 -30.90 -6.70
N LEU A 341 -10.20 -30.41 -6.14
CA LEU A 341 -8.93 -30.33 -6.86
C LEU A 341 -8.42 -31.72 -7.28
N ALA A 342 -8.52 -32.73 -6.42
CA ALA A 342 -8.15 -34.11 -6.77
C ALA A 342 -9.04 -34.66 -7.91
N ASN A 343 -10.36 -34.46 -7.82
CA ASN A 343 -11.31 -34.87 -8.85
C ASN A 343 -11.05 -34.17 -10.20
N ALA A 344 -10.83 -32.86 -10.19
CA ALA A 344 -10.54 -32.09 -11.39
C ALA A 344 -9.19 -32.48 -12.02
N THR A 345 -8.19 -32.83 -11.21
CA THR A 345 -6.89 -33.35 -11.68
C THR A 345 -7.05 -34.68 -12.40
N ALA A 346 -7.80 -35.63 -11.81
CA ALA A 346 -8.06 -36.93 -12.42
C ALA A 346 -8.85 -36.79 -13.74
N LEU A 347 -9.87 -35.92 -13.76
CA LEU A 347 -10.67 -35.66 -14.96
C LEU A 347 -9.83 -35.01 -16.09
N ALA A 348 -8.92 -34.09 -15.77
CA ALA A 348 -8.03 -33.49 -16.75
C ALA A 348 -7.02 -34.49 -17.33
N ALA A 349 -6.53 -35.44 -16.53
CA ALA A 349 -5.65 -36.51 -17.00
C ALA A 349 -6.38 -37.49 -17.95
N ASP A 350 -7.59 -37.94 -17.58
CA ASP A 350 -8.43 -38.80 -18.42
C ASP A 350 -8.80 -38.14 -19.75
N ALA A 351 -9.26 -36.88 -19.71
CA ALA A 351 -9.63 -36.14 -20.90
C ALA A 351 -8.42 -35.89 -21.83
N LYS A 352 -7.22 -35.66 -21.26
CA LYS A 352 -5.99 -35.58 -22.06
C LYS A 352 -5.62 -36.91 -22.70
N SER A 353 -5.75 -38.05 -22.00
CA SER A 353 -5.46 -39.37 -22.60
C SER A 353 -6.36 -39.63 -23.81
N LYS A 354 -7.65 -39.35 -23.68
CA LYS A 354 -8.66 -39.50 -24.76
C LYS A 354 -8.38 -38.60 -25.96
N LYS A 355 -7.92 -37.37 -25.72
CA LYS A 355 -7.42 -36.49 -26.80
C LYS A 355 -6.21 -37.10 -27.51
N ASP A 356 -5.19 -37.48 -26.75
CA ASP A 356 -3.94 -38.03 -27.30
C ASP A 356 -4.17 -39.36 -28.06
N GLU A 357 -5.23 -40.11 -27.73
CA GLU A 357 -5.71 -41.29 -28.48
C GLU A 357 -6.45 -40.91 -29.77
N ALA A 358 -7.34 -39.92 -29.72
CA ALA A 358 -8.07 -39.43 -30.91
C ALA A 358 -7.12 -38.80 -31.94
N ASP A 359 -6.14 -38.00 -31.51
CA ASP A 359 -5.09 -37.44 -32.37
C ASP A 359 -4.32 -38.55 -33.12
N LYS A 360 -3.98 -39.65 -32.43
CA LYS A 360 -3.32 -40.82 -33.04
C LYS A 360 -4.24 -41.56 -34.02
N ALA A 361 -5.54 -41.63 -33.75
CA ALA A 361 -6.51 -42.27 -34.64
C ALA A 361 -6.65 -41.50 -35.95
N VAL A 362 -6.82 -40.17 -35.87
CA VAL A 362 -6.83 -39.27 -37.03
C VAL A 362 -5.54 -39.42 -37.83
N LYS A 363 -4.37 -39.31 -37.18
CA LYS A 363 -3.08 -39.39 -37.88
C LYS A 363 -2.89 -40.72 -38.63
N ARG A 364 -3.24 -41.86 -38.02
CA ARG A 364 -3.19 -43.18 -38.68
C ARG A 364 -4.10 -43.27 -39.91
N LEU A 365 -5.28 -42.66 -39.86
CA LEU A 365 -6.23 -42.65 -40.98
C LEU A 365 -5.77 -41.70 -42.09
N GLU A 366 -5.17 -40.56 -41.76
CA GLU A 366 -4.53 -39.67 -42.74
C GLU A 366 -3.35 -40.36 -43.43
N ASP A 367 -2.45 -41.01 -42.69
CA ASP A 367 -1.31 -41.74 -43.26
C ASP A 367 -1.77 -42.90 -44.15
N LYS A 368 -2.82 -43.64 -43.74
CA LYS A 368 -3.43 -44.69 -44.57
C LYS A 368 -4.10 -44.11 -45.83
N LEU A 369 -4.81 -43.00 -45.71
CA LEU A 369 -5.46 -42.34 -46.84
C LEU A 369 -4.42 -41.86 -47.87
N THR A 370 -3.37 -41.19 -47.42
CA THR A 370 -2.26 -40.75 -48.27
C THR A 370 -1.59 -41.93 -48.98
N SER A 371 -1.40 -43.07 -48.30
CA SER A 371 -0.87 -44.29 -48.91
C SER A 371 -1.79 -44.82 -50.03
N LEU A 372 -3.10 -44.82 -49.81
CA LEU A 372 -4.09 -45.27 -50.81
C LEU A 372 -4.23 -44.30 -52.00
N GLU A 373 -4.22 -42.98 -51.76
CA GLU A 373 -4.33 -41.97 -52.82
C GLU A 373 -3.05 -41.84 -53.67
N ASN A 374 -1.91 -42.26 -53.12
CA ASN A 374 -0.64 -42.35 -53.87
C ASN A 374 -0.49 -43.65 -54.67
N LEU A 375 -1.45 -44.59 -54.61
CA LEU A 375 -1.38 -45.83 -55.39
C LEU A 375 -1.43 -45.53 -56.88
N SER A 376 -0.59 -46.25 -57.64
CA SER A 376 -0.41 -46.00 -59.06
C SER A 376 -1.60 -46.44 -59.87
N THR A 377 -2.02 -45.54 -60.75
CA THR A 377 -3.04 -45.72 -61.76
C THR A 377 -2.42 -46.19 -63.08
N ILE A 378 -3.23 -46.80 -63.96
CA ILE A 378 -2.85 -47.03 -65.36
C ILE A 378 -3.59 -46.00 -66.21
N GLU A 379 -2.88 -44.92 -66.54
CA GLU A 379 -3.38 -43.84 -67.39
C GLU A 379 -3.10 -44.18 -68.87
N ILE A 380 -4.16 -44.59 -69.57
CA ILE A 380 -4.16 -44.80 -71.02
C ILE A 380 -4.48 -43.45 -71.70
N PRO A 381 -3.60 -42.91 -72.56
CA PRO A 381 -3.92 -41.71 -73.35
C PRO A 381 -5.09 -41.96 -74.30
N GLU A 382 -5.83 -40.91 -74.64
CA GLU A 382 -7.00 -41.03 -75.52
C GLU A 382 -6.62 -41.51 -76.94
N GLU A 383 -5.39 -41.25 -77.39
CA GLU A 383 -4.83 -41.79 -78.62
C GLU A 383 -4.72 -43.32 -78.60
N VAL A 384 -4.20 -43.87 -77.49
CA VAL A 384 -4.11 -45.33 -77.26
C VAL A 384 -5.49 -45.94 -77.11
N ALA A 385 -6.36 -45.30 -76.32
CA ALA A 385 -7.73 -45.74 -76.13
C ALA A 385 -8.50 -45.80 -77.46
N SER A 386 -8.43 -44.74 -78.26
CA SER A 386 -9.06 -44.64 -79.57
C SER A 386 -8.51 -45.68 -80.56
N ALA A 387 -7.19 -45.84 -80.62
CA ALA A 387 -6.57 -46.87 -81.47
C ALA A 387 -7.02 -48.29 -81.05
N TYR A 388 -7.10 -48.57 -79.75
CA TYR A 388 -7.58 -49.85 -79.24
C TYR A 388 -9.05 -50.10 -79.61
N ARG A 389 -9.92 -49.10 -79.46
CA ARG A 389 -11.34 -49.23 -79.86
C ARG A 389 -11.48 -49.58 -81.35
N ASN A 390 -10.74 -48.88 -82.22
CA ASN A 390 -10.76 -49.13 -83.67
C ASN A 390 -10.25 -50.54 -84.01
N PHE A 391 -9.15 -50.99 -83.40
CA PHE A 391 -8.61 -52.34 -83.61
C PHE A 391 -9.52 -53.44 -83.04
N TYR A 392 -10.17 -53.19 -81.90
CA TYR A 392 -11.11 -54.14 -81.32
C TYR A 392 -12.33 -54.35 -82.23
N GLU A 393 -12.87 -53.27 -82.81
CA GLU A 393 -13.99 -53.31 -83.75
C GLU A 393 -13.61 -53.94 -85.10
N ASP A 394 -12.46 -53.56 -85.67
CA ASP A 394 -11.94 -54.09 -86.93
C ASP A 394 -10.45 -54.47 -86.81
N LYS A 395 -10.21 -55.78 -86.75
CA LYS A 395 -8.89 -56.41 -86.49
C LYS A 395 -8.02 -56.50 -87.76
N THR A 396 -8.05 -55.46 -88.60
CA THR A 396 -7.17 -55.35 -89.77
C THR A 396 -5.74 -55.00 -89.36
N GLU A 397 -4.77 -55.43 -90.17
CA GLU A 397 -3.34 -55.12 -89.96
C GLU A 397 -3.13 -53.60 -89.82
N ALA A 398 -3.77 -52.80 -90.68
CA ALA A 398 -3.68 -51.34 -90.63
C ALA A 398 -4.26 -50.69 -89.35
N ASN A 399 -5.13 -51.36 -88.59
CA ASN A 399 -5.56 -50.90 -87.27
C ASN A 399 -4.65 -51.44 -86.15
N LYS A 400 -4.08 -52.64 -86.35
CA LYS A 400 -3.04 -53.21 -85.46
C LYS A 400 -1.80 -52.33 -85.43
N ASP A 401 -1.34 -51.87 -86.59
CA ASP A 401 -0.18 -50.98 -86.74
C ASP A 401 -0.42 -49.62 -86.06
N LYS A 402 -1.62 -49.04 -86.19
CA LYS A 402 -1.98 -47.79 -85.49
C LYS A 402 -2.05 -47.95 -83.99
N LEU A 403 -2.53 -49.11 -83.50
CA LEU A 403 -2.50 -49.43 -82.08
C LEU A 403 -1.05 -49.57 -81.60
N PHE A 404 -0.17 -50.18 -82.39
CA PHE A 404 1.26 -50.25 -82.11
C PHE A 404 1.91 -48.87 -82.03
N ASP A 405 1.73 -48.01 -83.02
CA ASP A 405 2.31 -46.66 -83.02
C ASP A 405 1.84 -45.83 -81.80
N ALA A 406 0.55 -45.89 -81.47
CA ALA A 406 -0.01 -45.20 -80.31
C ALA A 406 0.54 -45.76 -78.99
N VAL A 407 0.53 -47.10 -78.83
CA VAL A 407 1.02 -47.77 -77.62
C VAL A 407 2.52 -47.55 -77.45
N GLN A 408 3.33 -47.67 -78.50
CA GLN A 408 4.78 -47.43 -78.46
C GLN A 408 5.08 -45.98 -78.06
N THR A 409 4.34 -45.01 -78.60
CA THR A 409 4.48 -43.59 -78.21
C THR A 409 4.16 -43.37 -76.73
N TRP A 410 3.10 -43.98 -76.20
CA TRP A 410 2.79 -43.95 -74.77
C TRP A 410 3.84 -44.69 -73.92
N TRP A 411 4.28 -45.85 -74.41
CA TRP A 411 5.24 -46.73 -73.76
C TRP A 411 6.57 -46.04 -73.46
N ASP A 412 7.13 -45.38 -74.47
CA ASP A 412 8.44 -44.71 -74.41
C ASP A 412 8.41 -43.43 -73.57
N ASN A 413 7.23 -42.82 -73.40
CA ASN A 413 7.03 -41.59 -72.62
C ASN A 413 6.38 -41.82 -71.25
N ARG A 414 6.18 -43.07 -70.80
CA ARG A 414 5.49 -43.36 -69.54
C ARG A 414 6.31 -42.96 -68.31
N ASP A 415 5.60 -42.60 -67.24
CA ASP A 415 6.21 -42.32 -65.95
C ASP A 415 6.58 -43.61 -65.20
N TYR A 416 7.86 -43.98 -65.27
CA TYR A 416 8.44 -45.12 -64.55
C TYR A 416 8.34 -45.00 -63.01
N SER A 417 8.12 -43.81 -62.45
CA SER A 417 7.97 -43.66 -60.99
C SER A 417 6.71 -44.37 -60.49
N LYS A 418 5.65 -44.42 -61.31
CA LYS A 418 4.40 -45.15 -61.06
C LYS A 418 4.59 -46.68 -60.98
N GLU A 419 5.72 -47.24 -61.40
CA GLU A 419 6.02 -48.65 -61.11
C GLU A 419 6.37 -48.91 -59.62
N ASN A 420 6.47 -47.88 -58.78
CA ASN A 420 6.91 -48.01 -57.38
C ASN A 420 5.84 -47.72 -56.32
N ASN A 421 4.70 -47.13 -56.67
CA ASN A 421 3.63 -46.86 -55.69
C ASN A 421 2.53 -47.92 -55.83
N TYR A 422 2.70 -49.03 -55.12
CA TYR A 422 1.74 -50.15 -55.02
C TYR A 422 1.38 -50.38 -53.55
N PRO A 423 0.33 -51.17 -53.23
CA PRO A 423 -0.07 -51.39 -51.85
C PRO A 423 1.07 -51.97 -51.01
N ALA A 424 1.35 -51.29 -49.89
CA ALA A 424 2.39 -51.70 -48.96
C ALA A 424 1.88 -52.87 -48.09
N ASP A 425 2.37 -54.07 -48.40
CA ASP A 425 2.10 -55.31 -47.70
C ASP A 425 3.37 -56.18 -47.70
N ASP A 426 4.14 -56.09 -46.62
CA ASP A 426 5.40 -56.81 -46.45
C ASP A 426 5.20 -58.27 -46.01
N THR A 427 3.97 -58.80 -46.09
CA THR A 427 3.69 -60.22 -45.85
C THR A 427 4.52 -61.09 -46.80
N VAL A 428 5.41 -61.90 -46.22
CA VAL A 428 6.32 -62.78 -46.96
C VAL A 428 5.58 -64.02 -47.46
N ILE A 429 5.57 -64.20 -48.77
CA ILE A 429 5.08 -65.39 -49.46
C ILE A 429 6.26 -66.32 -49.70
N ASN A 430 6.32 -67.42 -48.93
CA ASN A 430 7.38 -68.42 -49.05
C ASN A 430 7.10 -69.45 -50.16
N ASP A 431 5.83 -69.65 -50.52
CA ASP A 431 5.37 -70.64 -51.48
C ASP A 431 4.35 -70.00 -52.44
N LEU A 432 4.72 -69.91 -53.71
CA LEU A 432 3.88 -69.35 -54.78
C LEU A 432 2.94 -70.38 -55.43
N SER A 433 3.08 -71.67 -55.11
CA SER A 433 2.15 -72.72 -55.53
C SER A 433 0.85 -72.73 -54.71
N ASN A 434 0.90 -72.16 -53.50
CA ASN A 434 -0.12 -72.36 -52.48
C ASN A 434 -0.57 -71.06 -51.77
N LEU A 435 -0.89 -70.01 -52.53
CA LEU A 435 -1.47 -68.78 -51.97
C LEU A 435 -2.77 -69.06 -51.17
N THR A 436 -3.01 -68.31 -50.10
CA THR A 436 -4.27 -68.38 -49.33
C THR A 436 -5.42 -67.70 -50.09
N LYS A 437 -6.67 -68.03 -49.74
CA LYS A 437 -7.84 -67.35 -50.33
C LYS A 437 -7.82 -65.83 -50.10
N GLU A 438 -7.32 -65.37 -48.96
CA GLU A 438 -7.17 -63.92 -48.66
C GLU A 438 -6.12 -63.26 -49.56
N GLN A 439 -4.98 -63.91 -49.78
CA GLN A 439 -3.93 -63.41 -50.68
C GLN A 439 -4.44 -63.34 -52.13
N ILE A 440 -5.13 -64.38 -52.60
CA ILE A 440 -5.78 -64.40 -53.92
C ILE A 440 -6.84 -63.30 -54.02
N ALA A 441 -7.69 -63.12 -53.00
CA ALA A 441 -8.69 -62.06 -52.97
C ALA A 441 -8.06 -60.67 -53.12
N ASN A 442 -7.01 -60.37 -52.35
CA ASN A 442 -6.37 -59.05 -52.39
C ASN A 442 -5.64 -58.80 -53.72
N LEU A 443 -4.95 -59.80 -54.28
CA LEU A 443 -4.34 -59.69 -55.61
C LEU A 443 -5.40 -59.47 -56.70
N SER A 444 -6.51 -60.22 -56.64
CA SER A 444 -7.62 -60.11 -57.57
C SER A 444 -8.30 -58.74 -57.50
N LEU A 445 -8.54 -58.22 -56.29
CA LEU A 445 -9.15 -56.91 -56.08
C LEU A 445 -8.23 -55.76 -56.52
N TYR A 446 -6.91 -55.90 -56.35
CA TYR A 446 -5.94 -54.95 -56.88
C TYR A 446 -5.95 -54.94 -58.42
N GLN A 447 -5.89 -56.12 -59.05
CA GLN A 447 -5.97 -56.24 -60.50
C GLN A 447 -7.30 -55.70 -61.05
N ALA A 448 -8.42 -56.01 -60.40
CA ALA A 448 -9.74 -55.51 -60.75
C ALA A 448 -9.78 -53.99 -60.72
N GLY A 449 -9.22 -53.36 -59.68
CA GLY A 449 -9.09 -51.91 -59.59
C GLY A 449 -8.31 -51.27 -60.75
N LEU A 450 -7.20 -51.89 -61.18
CA LEU A 450 -6.39 -51.40 -62.30
C LEU A 450 -7.09 -51.59 -63.66
N ILE A 451 -7.65 -52.78 -63.92
CA ILE A 451 -8.37 -53.07 -65.17
C ILE A 451 -9.66 -52.22 -65.27
N GLN A 452 -10.34 -51.99 -64.15
CA GLN A 452 -11.48 -51.08 -64.05
C GLN A 452 -11.12 -49.64 -64.49
N GLN A 453 -9.94 -49.14 -64.13
CA GLN A 453 -9.47 -47.82 -64.58
C GLN A 453 -9.21 -47.81 -66.09
N VAL A 454 -8.44 -48.78 -66.59
CA VAL A 454 -8.13 -48.93 -68.03
C VAL A 454 -9.40 -48.99 -68.87
N ARG A 455 -10.34 -49.87 -68.50
CA ARG A 455 -11.61 -50.04 -69.21
C ARG A 455 -12.50 -48.81 -69.13
N LYS A 456 -12.55 -48.12 -68.00
CA LYS A 456 -13.30 -46.87 -67.84
C LYS A 456 -12.76 -45.77 -68.76
N THR A 457 -11.44 -45.64 -68.88
CA THR A 457 -10.81 -44.69 -69.80
C THR A 457 -11.11 -45.03 -71.26
N ILE A 458 -11.06 -46.31 -71.62
CA ILE A 458 -11.25 -46.76 -73.00
C ILE A 458 -12.72 -46.70 -73.43
N TRP A 459 -13.66 -47.13 -72.58
CA TRP A 459 -15.07 -47.33 -72.95
C TRP A 459 -16.09 -46.43 -72.20
N GLY A 460 -15.64 -45.57 -71.29
CA GLY A 460 -16.49 -44.67 -70.50
C GLY A 460 -17.09 -45.34 -69.26
N ASP A 461 -17.87 -46.39 -69.49
CA ASP A 461 -18.45 -47.25 -68.44
C ASP A 461 -17.69 -48.58 -68.35
N SER A 462 -17.68 -49.21 -67.18
CA SER A 462 -17.21 -50.60 -66.94
C SER A 462 -17.52 -50.99 -65.50
N GLU A 463 -17.74 -52.28 -65.23
CA GLU A 463 -17.83 -52.85 -63.88
C GLU A 463 -17.00 -54.14 -63.81
N ILE A 464 -16.07 -54.22 -62.85
CA ILE A 464 -15.18 -55.36 -62.63
C ILE A 464 -15.31 -55.82 -61.18
N LEU A 465 -15.66 -57.09 -60.96
CA LEU A 465 -15.96 -57.64 -59.64
C LEU A 465 -15.12 -58.88 -59.31
N VAL A 466 -14.97 -59.12 -58.01
CA VAL A 466 -14.36 -60.33 -57.44
C VAL A 466 -15.32 -60.88 -56.38
N THR A 467 -15.60 -62.17 -56.40
CA THR A 467 -16.49 -62.86 -55.43
C THR A 467 -15.73 -63.95 -54.67
N GLU A 468 -16.30 -64.47 -53.57
CA GLU A 468 -15.74 -65.66 -52.89
C GLU A 468 -15.61 -66.88 -53.85
N ASP A 469 -16.53 -67.02 -54.81
CA ASP A 469 -16.51 -68.11 -55.79
C ASP A 469 -15.37 -67.93 -56.80
N VAL A 470 -15.15 -66.71 -57.31
CA VAL A 470 -13.98 -66.38 -58.17
C VAL A 470 -12.67 -66.67 -57.46
N VAL A 471 -12.54 -66.29 -56.19
CA VAL A 471 -11.35 -66.60 -55.37
C VAL A 471 -11.17 -68.11 -55.17
N THR A 472 -12.27 -68.86 -55.08
CA THR A 472 -12.25 -70.32 -54.95
C THR A 472 -11.85 -70.99 -56.27
N ALA A 473 -12.45 -70.59 -57.41
CA ALA A 473 -12.09 -71.06 -58.74
C ALA A 473 -10.61 -70.78 -59.06
N MET A 474 -10.13 -69.56 -58.81
CA MET A 474 -8.69 -69.22 -58.93
C MET A 474 -7.79 -70.12 -58.10
N LYS A 475 -8.19 -70.41 -56.85
CA LYS A 475 -7.42 -71.28 -55.96
C LYS A 475 -7.34 -72.71 -56.50
N ASN A 476 -8.44 -73.25 -57.00
CA ASN A 476 -8.51 -74.61 -57.52
C ASN A 476 -7.71 -74.74 -58.82
N ILE A 477 -7.87 -73.81 -59.77
CA ILE A 477 -7.10 -73.75 -61.03
C ILE A 477 -5.60 -73.64 -60.77
N THR A 478 -5.15 -72.71 -59.91
CA THR A 478 -3.71 -72.56 -59.62
C THR A 478 -3.12 -73.74 -58.84
N THR A 479 -3.94 -74.42 -58.04
CA THR A 479 -3.54 -75.69 -57.40
C THR A 479 -3.42 -76.81 -58.44
N ALA A 480 -4.31 -76.87 -59.44
CA ALA A 480 -4.22 -77.81 -60.55
C ALA A 480 -2.97 -77.56 -61.41
N TYR A 481 -2.67 -76.30 -61.75
CA TYR A 481 -1.42 -75.90 -62.43
C TYR A 481 -0.17 -76.33 -61.65
N SER A 482 -0.20 -76.24 -60.32
CA SER A 482 0.95 -76.65 -59.48
C SER A 482 1.13 -78.17 -59.36
N ASN A 483 0.10 -78.95 -59.71
CA ASN A 483 0.11 -80.42 -59.62
C ASN A 483 0.27 -81.13 -60.98
N MET A 484 0.17 -80.40 -62.09
CA MET A 484 0.27 -80.94 -63.45
C MET A 484 1.58 -80.52 -64.12
N SER A 485 2.22 -81.43 -64.84
CA SER A 485 3.46 -81.14 -65.57
C SER A 485 3.20 -80.11 -66.68
N ASN A 486 3.98 -79.02 -66.67
CA ASN A 486 3.91 -77.98 -67.70
C ASN A 486 5.32 -77.40 -67.94
N PRO A 487 6.21 -78.16 -68.63
CA PRO A 487 7.62 -77.79 -68.78
C PRO A 487 7.83 -76.56 -69.67
N ASP A 488 6.91 -76.31 -70.61
CA ASP A 488 6.99 -75.20 -71.56
C ASP A 488 6.34 -73.91 -71.00
N GLY A 489 5.52 -74.01 -69.96
CA GLY A 489 4.84 -72.87 -69.32
C GLY A 489 3.70 -72.27 -70.13
N ASP A 490 3.12 -73.03 -71.06
CA ASP A 490 1.98 -72.63 -71.89
C ASP A 490 0.65 -72.81 -71.14
N HIS A 491 -0.45 -72.35 -71.73
CA HIS A 491 -1.80 -72.48 -71.17
C HIS A 491 -2.22 -73.95 -71.04
N LEU A 492 -2.52 -74.37 -69.81
CA LEU A 492 -2.90 -75.75 -69.50
C LEU A 492 -4.40 -75.88 -69.34
N PHE A 493 -5.09 -76.19 -70.45
CA PHE A 493 -6.55 -76.36 -70.50
C PHE A 493 -7.09 -77.31 -69.41
N SER A 494 -6.38 -78.40 -69.11
CA SER A 494 -6.78 -79.36 -68.06
C SER A 494 -6.69 -78.81 -66.63
N ALA A 495 -5.86 -77.80 -66.38
CA ALA A 495 -5.83 -77.10 -65.10
C ALA A 495 -6.93 -76.03 -65.04
N LEU A 496 -7.13 -75.28 -66.14
CA LEU A 496 -8.19 -74.28 -66.26
C LEU A 496 -9.60 -74.85 -66.01
N THR A 497 -9.89 -76.06 -66.49
CA THR A 497 -11.18 -76.74 -66.25
C THR A 497 -11.39 -77.23 -64.81
N ASN A 498 -10.41 -77.10 -63.90
CA ASN A 498 -10.57 -77.39 -62.47
C ASN A 498 -10.91 -76.11 -61.68
N ASP A 499 -11.98 -75.41 -62.08
CA ASP A 499 -12.58 -74.37 -61.24
C ASP A 499 -13.28 -74.97 -59.99
N GLU A 500 -13.91 -76.14 -60.15
CA GLU A 500 -14.64 -76.88 -59.10
C GLU A 500 -15.70 -76.01 -58.38
N THR A 501 -16.40 -75.13 -59.10
CA THR A 501 -17.55 -74.35 -58.56
C THR A 501 -18.80 -74.52 -59.41
N ASP A 502 -19.99 -74.38 -58.79
CA ASP A 502 -21.28 -74.49 -59.48
C ASP A 502 -21.65 -73.24 -60.31
N THR A 503 -20.99 -72.10 -60.06
CA THR A 503 -21.41 -70.76 -60.52
C THR A 503 -20.40 -70.06 -61.39
N THR A 504 -19.12 -70.44 -61.31
CA THR A 504 -17.98 -69.66 -61.81
C THR A 504 -17.04 -70.54 -62.63
N HIS A 505 -17.04 -70.32 -63.93
CA HIS A 505 -16.21 -71.08 -64.86
C HIS A 505 -15.24 -70.18 -65.59
N TRP A 506 -14.01 -70.65 -65.82
CA TRP A 506 -13.01 -69.89 -66.57
C TRP A 506 -13.53 -69.56 -67.99
N LYS A 507 -13.12 -68.41 -68.50
CA LYS A 507 -13.53 -67.87 -69.81
C LYS A 507 -12.32 -67.63 -70.72
N ALA A 508 -11.27 -67.04 -70.15
CA ALA A 508 -10.01 -66.74 -70.79
C ALA A 508 -8.94 -66.58 -69.70
N GLU A 509 -7.69 -66.82 -70.06
CA GLU A 509 -6.53 -66.62 -69.20
C GLU A 509 -5.47 -65.82 -69.96
N ASN A 510 -4.85 -64.86 -69.28
CA ASN A 510 -3.54 -64.35 -69.63
C ASN A 510 -2.52 -64.93 -68.66
N LEU A 511 -1.44 -65.49 -69.19
CA LEU A 511 -0.40 -66.18 -68.41
C LEU A 511 0.93 -65.43 -68.51
N GLY A 512 1.58 -65.20 -67.38
CA GLY A 512 2.86 -64.48 -67.31
C GLY A 512 3.88 -65.19 -66.44
N TYR A 513 5.16 -65.09 -66.79
CA TYR A 513 6.24 -65.72 -66.02
C TYR A 513 6.63 -64.91 -64.77
N ILE A 514 6.75 -65.60 -63.64
CA ILE A 514 7.26 -65.02 -62.38
C ILE A 514 8.38 -65.90 -61.78
N LYS A 515 9.29 -65.29 -61.03
CA LYS A 515 10.38 -66.03 -60.38
C LYS A 515 9.83 -66.83 -59.20
N ALA A 516 9.86 -68.16 -59.31
CA ALA A 516 9.48 -69.11 -58.24
C ALA A 516 10.49 -69.06 -57.06
N LYS A 517 10.39 -68.02 -56.23
CA LYS A 517 11.20 -67.83 -55.03
C LYS A 517 10.41 -67.02 -53.99
N PRO A 518 10.81 -67.05 -52.70
CA PRO A 518 10.18 -66.21 -51.67
C PRO A 518 10.15 -64.73 -52.06
N THR A 519 9.00 -64.10 -51.82
CA THR A 519 8.66 -62.73 -52.23
C THR A 519 7.73 -62.08 -51.20
N THR A 520 7.25 -60.86 -51.44
CA THR A 520 6.21 -60.20 -50.60
C THR A 520 4.96 -59.91 -51.42
N MET A 521 3.82 -59.72 -50.73
CA MET A 521 2.58 -59.25 -51.36
C MET A 521 2.79 -57.91 -52.10
N SER A 522 3.51 -56.95 -51.51
CA SER A 522 4.02 -55.73 -52.16
C SER A 522 4.62 -56.00 -53.54
N ALA A 523 5.52 -56.99 -53.64
CA ALA A 523 6.19 -57.33 -54.89
C ALA A 523 5.26 -58.06 -55.90
N LEU A 524 4.23 -58.76 -55.42
CA LEU A 524 3.19 -59.34 -56.28
C LEU A 524 2.25 -58.27 -56.84
N TYR A 525 1.82 -57.27 -56.05
CA TYR A 525 1.07 -56.12 -56.56
C TYR A 525 1.89 -55.34 -57.60
N LYS A 526 3.18 -55.09 -57.33
CA LYS A 526 4.12 -54.52 -58.32
C LYS A 526 4.16 -55.36 -59.60
N GLY A 527 4.17 -56.68 -59.45
CA GLY A 527 4.12 -57.65 -60.54
C GLY A 527 2.87 -57.48 -61.42
N ILE A 528 1.68 -57.42 -60.80
CA ILE A 528 0.40 -57.23 -61.50
C ILE A 528 0.38 -55.90 -62.27
N TYR A 529 0.73 -54.79 -61.61
CA TYR A 529 0.78 -53.46 -62.25
C TYR A 529 1.70 -53.45 -63.47
N LYS A 530 2.92 -53.97 -63.31
CA LYS A 530 3.89 -54.10 -64.40
C LYS A 530 3.43 -55.07 -65.48
N SER A 531 2.73 -56.15 -65.13
CA SER A 531 2.23 -57.15 -66.08
C SER A 531 1.27 -56.48 -67.07
N ILE A 532 0.19 -55.86 -66.58
CA ILE A 532 -0.81 -55.17 -67.41
C ILE A 532 -0.14 -54.16 -68.35
N ILE A 533 0.75 -53.32 -67.81
CA ILE A 533 1.48 -52.32 -68.59
C ILE A 533 2.38 -52.98 -69.64
N ASN A 534 3.27 -53.90 -69.26
CA ASN A 534 4.15 -54.64 -70.18
C ASN A 534 3.41 -55.37 -71.30
N THR A 535 2.21 -55.90 -71.02
CA THR A 535 1.37 -56.55 -72.02
C THR A 535 1.06 -55.59 -73.17
N PHE A 536 0.53 -54.38 -72.91
CA PHE A 536 0.32 -53.38 -73.98
C PHE A 536 1.57 -53.18 -74.84
N GLY A 537 2.73 -52.92 -74.22
CA GLY A 537 3.98 -52.62 -74.93
C GLY A 537 4.60 -53.78 -75.73
N SER A 538 4.17 -55.03 -75.54
CA SER A 538 4.83 -56.21 -76.12
C SER A 538 3.93 -57.12 -76.97
N ASP A 539 2.60 -56.97 -76.89
CA ASP A 539 1.62 -57.94 -77.38
C ASP A 539 1.31 -57.85 -78.89
N TYR A 540 2.00 -56.96 -79.62
CA TYR A 540 1.84 -56.75 -81.06
C TYR A 540 1.97 -58.04 -81.89
N ASN A 541 3.02 -58.83 -81.63
CA ASN A 541 3.29 -60.07 -82.36
C ASN A 541 2.30 -61.20 -82.07
N GLN A 542 1.50 -61.07 -81.00
CA GLN A 542 0.38 -61.96 -80.66
C GLN A 542 -0.97 -61.38 -81.12
N ASN A 543 -0.94 -60.36 -81.99
CA ASN A 543 -2.12 -59.62 -82.46
C ASN A 543 -2.96 -59.01 -81.32
N TYR A 544 -2.29 -58.54 -80.27
CA TYR A 544 -2.90 -57.96 -79.07
C TYR A 544 -3.90 -58.87 -78.35
N ALA A 545 -3.72 -60.20 -78.45
CA ALA A 545 -4.63 -61.17 -77.84
C ALA A 545 -4.75 -61.03 -76.31
N HIS A 546 -3.64 -60.77 -75.61
CA HIS A 546 -3.64 -60.60 -74.16
C HIS A 546 -4.25 -59.25 -73.75
N VAL A 547 -3.94 -58.15 -74.48
CA VAL A 547 -4.59 -56.85 -74.27
C VAL A 547 -6.11 -56.95 -74.51
N ILE A 548 -6.53 -57.67 -75.55
CA ILE A 548 -7.95 -57.96 -75.85
C ILE A 548 -8.61 -58.71 -74.69
N THR A 549 -7.94 -59.69 -74.08
CA THR A 549 -8.46 -60.41 -72.90
C THR A 549 -8.61 -59.47 -71.70
N THR A 550 -7.55 -58.74 -71.33
CA THR A 550 -7.52 -57.84 -70.16
C THR A 550 -8.54 -56.71 -70.28
N VAL A 551 -8.56 -56.02 -71.42
CA VAL A 551 -9.38 -54.81 -71.63
C VAL A 551 -10.79 -55.16 -72.10
N GLY A 552 -10.94 -56.20 -72.91
CA GLY A 552 -12.23 -56.60 -73.49
C GLY A 552 -12.86 -55.54 -74.40
N GLY A 553 -14.10 -55.85 -74.82
CA GLY A 553 -14.92 -54.97 -75.64
C GLY A 553 -15.75 -53.96 -74.86
N LYS A 554 -16.59 -53.23 -75.60
CA LYS A 554 -17.62 -52.34 -75.06
C LYS A 554 -18.43 -53.02 -73.94
N PRO A 555 -18.82 -52.30 -72.89
CA PRO A 555 -19.69 -52.83 -71.84
C PRO A 555 -21.02 -53.32 -72.43
N ASP A 556 -21.41 -54.53 -72.05
CA ASP A 556 -22.77 -55.01 -72.23
C ASP A 556 -23.66 -54.43 -71.13
N TYR A 557 -24.93 -54.19 -71.44
CA TYR A 557 -25.91 -53.64 -70.49
C TYR A 557 -27.11 -54.57 -70.32
N LYS A 558 -27.51 -54.79 -69.07
CA LYS A 558 -28.73 -55.53 -68.68
C LYS A 558 -29.58 -54.64 -67.78
N ASN A 559 -30.81 -54.38 -68.20
CA ASN A 559 -31.75 -53.50 -67.49
C ASN A 559 -31.18 -52.09 -67.16
N GLY A 560 -30.35 -51.53 -68.04
CA GLY A 560 -29.72 -50.22 -67.86
C GLY A 560 -28.52 -50.19 -66.91
N LYS A 561 -28.09 -51.34 -66.36
CA LYS A 561 -26.82 -51.48 -65.64
C LYS A 561 -25.79 -52.17 -66.54
N VAL A 562 -24.51 -51.84 -66.34
CA VAL A 562 -23.39 -52.59 -66.93
C VAL A 562 -23.45 -54.04 -66.43
N ILE A 563 -23.07 -55.00 -67.29
CA ILE A 563 -22.84 -56.38 -66.87
C ILE A 563 -21.39 -56.48 -66.34
N PRO A 564 -21.19 -56.95 -65.09
CA PRO A 564 -19.84 -57.08 -64.54
C PRO A 564 -18.98 -58.09 -65.30
N ASN A 565 -17.68 -57.80 -65.42
CA ASN A 565 -16.69 -58.84 -65.72
C ASN A 565 -16.10 -59.35 -64.39
N TYR A 566 -15.97 -60.66 -64.27
CA TYR A 566 -15.45 -61.31 -63.08
C TYR A 566 -14.02 -61.76 -63.37
N ILE A 567 -13.06 -61.34 -62.55
CA ILE A 567 -11.64 -61.63 -62.78
C ILE A 567 -10.93 -62.08 -61.51
N GLY A 568 -9.85 -62.84 -61.66
CA GLY A 568 -9.00 -63.26 -60.57
C GLY A 568 -7.52 -63.25 -60.91
N ALA A 569 -6.71 -62.94 -59.89
CA ALA A 569 -5.26 -62.88 -59.94
C ALA A 569 -4.64 -63.85 -58.92
N ALA A 570 -3.74 -64.72 -59.35
CA ALA A 570 -3.01 -65.62 -58.48
C ALA A 570 -1.68 -66.08 -59.10
N THR A 571 -0.88 -66.82 -58.34
CA THR A 571 0.33 -67.49 -58.85
C THR A 571 0.22 -69.00 -58.72
N SER A 572 0.99 -69.72 -59.52
CA SER A 572 1.28 -71.13 -59.34
C SER A 572 2.79 -71.40 -59.51
N VAL A 573 3.25 -72.59 -59.12
CA VAL A 573 4.57 -73.09 -59.49
C VAL A 573 4.40 -74.52 -59.96
N THR A 574 4.77 -74.81 -61.21
CA THR A 574 4.63 -76.15 -61.79
C THR A 574 5.56 -77.17 -61.08
N PRO A 575 5.34 -78.49 -61.23
CA PRO A 575 6.24 -79.51 -60.70
C PRO A 575 7.70 -79.38 -61.16
N GLU A 576 7.95 -78.73 -62.30
CA GLU A 576 9.27 -78.41 -62.84
C GLU A 576 9.93 -77.19 -62.17
N GLY A 577 9.23 -76.48 -61.29
CA GLY A 577 9.71 -75.27 -60.61
C GLY A 577 9.48 -73.97 -61.37
N LEU A 578 8.66 -73.99 -62.42
CA LEU A 578 8.35 -72.82 -63.24
C LEU A 578 7.25 -71.97 -62.56
N GLY A 579 7.56 -70.72 -62.24
CA GLY A 579 6.61 -69.81 -61.60
C GLY A 579 5.72 -69.09 -62.63
N LEU A 580 4.41 -69.14 -62.41
CA LEU A 580 3.41 -68.52 -63.28
C LEU A 580 2.55 -67.53 -62.50
N MET A 581 2.12 -66.45 -63.16
CA MET A 581 1.14 -65.47 -62.72
C MET A 581 -0.05 -65.53 -63.67
N HIS A 582 -1.24 -65.72 -63.11
CA HIS A 582 -2.48 -65.94 -63.84
C HIS A 582 -3.39 -64.72 -63.68
N GLU A 583 -3.86 -64.18 -64.80
CA GLU A 583 -5.04 -63.32 -64.88
C GLU A 583 -6.14 -64.13 -65.56
N ILE A 584 -7.15 -64.56 -64.80
CA ILE A 584 -8.25 -65.38 -65.34
C ILE A 584 -9.52 -64.54 -65.31
N HIS A 585 -10.19 -64.49 -66.46
CA HIS A 585 -11.53 -63.94 -66.62
C HIS A 585 -12.52 -65.09 -66.51
N PHE A 586 -13.66 -64.85 -65.86
CA PHE A 586 -14.67 -65.87 -65.56
C PHE A 586 -16.03 -65.52 -66.17
N ASN A 587 -16.74 -66.57 -66.59
CA ASN A 587 -18.18 -66.55 -66.75
C ASN A 587 -18.79 -66.89 -65.38
N HIS A 588 -19.46 -65.93 -64.76
CA HIS A 588 -20.11 -66.11 -63.46
C HIS A 588 -21.63 -65.96 -63.58
N THR A 589 -22.37 -66.90 -63.00
CA THR A 589 -23.84 -66.86 -62.98
C THR A 589 -24.33 -66.08 -61.76
N SER A 590 -24.49 -64.77 -61.92
CA SER A 590 -24.81 -63.85 -60.83
C SER A 590 -26.12 -64.17 -60.09
N SER A 591 -26.10 -64.15 -58.76
CA SER A 591 -27.23 -64.35 -57.85
C SER A 591 -27.33 -63.23 -56.80
N ASP A 592 -28.54 -62.99 -56.25
CA ASP A 592 -28.74 -62.09 -55.10
C ASP A 592 -28.02 -62.56 -53.83
N THR A 593 -27.51 -63.81 -53.82
CA THR A 593 -26.71 -64.41 -52.74
C THR A 593 -25.20 -64.25 -52.94
N ASP A 594 -24.75 -63.64 -54.04
CA ASP A 594 -23.32 -63.52 -54.34
C ASP A 594 -22.59 -62.67 -53.30
N LYS A 595 -21.50 -63.21 -52.77
CA LYS A 595 -20.61 -62.46 -51.89
C LYS A 595 -19.55 -61.72 -52.71
N ILE A 596 -19.94 -60.55 -53.21
CA ILE A 596 -19.01 -59.59 -53.81
C ILE A 596 -18.04 -59.11 -52.71
N LEU A 597 -16.74 -59.16 -53.00
CA LEU A 597 -15.70 -58.77 -52.04
C LEU A 597 -15.45 -57.26 -52.08
N SER A 598 -15.47 -56.61 -50.92
CA SER A 598 -15.15 -55.19 -50.78
C SER A 598 -13.68 -54.92 -51.13
N ASN A 599 -13.42 -53.96 -52.01
CA ASN A 599 -12.07 -53.57 -52.39
C ASN A 599 -11.32 -52.87 -51.22
N PRO A 600 -10.25 -53.45 -50.64
CA PRO A 600 -9.51 -52.85 -49.54
C PRO A 600 -8.69 -51.61 -49.94
N PHE A 601 -8.55 -51.36 -51.25
CA PHE A 601 -7.85 -50.21 -51.82
C PHE A 601 -8.78 -49.03 -52.14
N ASP A 602 -10.09 -49.14 -51.88
CA ASP A 602 -11.01 -48.01 -52.03
C ASP A 602 -10.81 -46.98 -50.90
N SER A 603 -10.34 -45.79 -51.26
CA SER A 603 -10.16 -44.65 -50.36
C SER A 603 -11.47 -44.13 -49.74
N SER A 604 -12.64 -44.42 -50.33
CA SER A 604 -13.94 -43.89 -49.89
C SER A 604 -14.26 -44.26 -48.43
N VAL A 605 -13.98 -45.51 -48.04
CA VAL A 605 -14.20 -46.03 -46.68
C VAL A 605 -13.31 -45.29 -45.67
N ILE A 606 -12.05 -45.03 -46.02
CA ILE A 606 -11.10 -44.35 -45.15
C ILE A 606 -11.44 -42.85 -45.02
N LYS A 607 -11.97 -42.22 -46.06
CA LYS A 607 -12.47 -40.83 -46.00
C LYS A 607 -13.62 -40.67 -45.01
N THR A 608 -14.57 -41.61 -44.99
CA THR A 608 -15.66 -41.63 -44.00
C THR A 608 -15.12 -41.86 -42.58
N GLN A 609 -14.26 -42.87 -42.37
CA GLN A 609 -13.65 -43.14 -41.06
C GLN A 609 -12.82 -41.96 -40.54
N LEU A 610 -12.14 -41.22 -41.42
CA LEU A 610 -11.37 -40.03 -41.08
C LEU A 610 -12.28 -38.86 -40.65
N ALA A 611 -13.44 -38.69 -41.28
CA ALA A 611 -14.43 -37.69 -40.87
C ALA A 611 -14.97 -37.98 -39.46
N ASP A 612 -15.34 -39.24 -39.19
CA ASP A 612 -15.79 -39.69 -37.86
C ASP A 612 -14.69 -39.50 -36.80
N ALA A 613 -13.44 -39.86 -37.12
CA ALA A 613 -12.30 -39.67 -36.22
C ALA A 613 -12.03 -38.19 -35.90
N LYS A 614 -12.18 -37.29 -36.88
CA LYS A 614 -12.05 -35.84 -36.68
C LYS A 614 -13.19 -35.24 -35.84
N ALA A 615 -14.40 -35.79 -35.93
CA ALA A 615 -15.50 -35.43 -35.03
C ALA A 615 -15.20 -35.89 -33.58
N VAL A 616 -14.68 -37.10 -33.39
CA VAL A 616 -14.23 -37.60 -32.08
C VAL A 616 -13.08 -36.77 -31.51
N GLN A 617 -12.08 -36.41 -32.32
CA GLN A 617 -10.97 -35.52 -31.95
C GLN A 617 -11.48 -34.17 -31.44
N THR A 618 -12.38 -33.53 -32.20
CA THR A 618 -13.00 -32.24 -31.83
C THR A 618 -13.77 -32.33 -30.51
N SER A 619 -14.45 -33.45 -30.26
CA SER A 619 -15.15 -33.71 -28.99
C SER A 619 -14.17 -33.87 -27.83
N ALA A 620 -13.10 -34.64 -28.02
CA ALA A 620 -12.04 -34.87 -27.02
C ALA A 620 -11.26 -33.58 -26.69
N ASP A 621 -10.96 -32.74 -27.67
CA ASP A 621 -10.33 -31.42 -27.48
C ASP A 621 -11.20 -30.51 -26.59
N ASN A 622 -12.50 -30.43 -26.87
CA ASN A 622 -13.44 -29.64 -26.07
C ASN A 622 -13.60 -30.19 -24.64
N ALA A 623 -13.63 -31.51 -24.48
CA ALA A 623 -13.66 -32.16 -23.18
C ALA A 623 -12.38 -31.86 -22.37
N ASN A 624 -11.20 -32.00 -22.99
CA ASN A 624 -9.91 -31.66 -22.37
C ASN A 624 -9.85 -30.18 -21.97
N LYS A 625 -10.21 -29.25 -22.87
CA LYS A 625 -10.26 -27.81 -22.56
C LYS A 625 -11.17 -27.51 -21.36
N THR A 626 -12.33 -28.16 -21.29
CA THR A 626 -13.29 -28.02 -20.17
C THR A 626 -12.71 -28.57 -18.87
N ALA A 627 -12.07 -29.74 -18.91
CA ALA A 627 -11.45 -30.35 -17.73
C ALA A 627 -10.25 -29.54 -17.20
N GLN A 628 -9.41 -28.98 -18.09
CA GLN A 628 -8.31 -28.09 -17.71
C GLN A 628 -8.82 -26.79 -17.07
N ASN A 629 -9.88 -26.17 -17.60
CA ASN A 629 -10.50 -25.00 -16.98
C ASN A 629 -11.04 -25.31 -15.56
N ARG A 630 -11.67 -26.48 -15.38
CA ARG A 630 -12.14 -26.95 -14.06
C ARG A 630 -10.97 -27.16 -13.10
N LEU A 631 -9.86 -27.76 -13.55
CA LEU A 631 -8.63 -27.92 -12.77
C LEU A 631 -8.04 -26.57 -12.33
N THR A 632 -7.96 -25.58 -13.22
CA THR A 632 -7.51 -24.23 -12.87
C THR A 632 -8.41 -23.60 -11.82
N THR A 633 -9.73 -23.69 -11.98
CA THR A 633 -10.72 -23.13 -11.03
C THR A 633 -10.61 -23.80 -9.66
N ALA A 634 -10.55 -25.14 -9.61
CA ALA A 634 -10.42 -25.90 -8.38
C ALA A 634 -9.09 -25.62 -7.64
N SER A 635 -7.99 -25.42 -8.39
CA SER A 635 -6.68 -25.07 -7.84
C SER A 635 -6.70 -23.70 -7.13
N VAL A 636 -7.27 -22.67 -7.79
CA VAL A 636 -7.43 -21.33 -7.21
C VAL A 636 -8.34 -21.36 -5.98
N ALA A 637 -9.48 -22.06 -6.06
CA ALA A 637 -10.42 -22.19 -4.94
C ALA A 637 -9.78 -22.90 -3.73
N ASN A 638 -9.02 -23.97 -3.95
CA ASN A 638 -8.31 -24.67 -2.88
C ASN A 638 -7.24 -23.77 -2.23
N LYS A 639 -6.45 -23.04 -3.03
CA LYS A 639 -5.45 -22.11 -2.49
C LYS A 639 -6.09 -21.03 -1.61
N ALA A 640 -7.19 -20.42 -2.08
CA ALA A 640 -7.92 -19.40 -1.32
C ALA A 640 -8.49 -19.95 0.01
N ALA A 641 -9.03 -21.17 0.01
CA ALA A 641 -9.54 -21.81 1.22
C ALA A 641 -8.43 -22.13 2.23
N GLN A 642 -7.28 -22.62 1.77
CA GLN A 642 -6.11 -22.88 2.63
C GLN A 642 -5.52 -21.58 3.21
N ASP A 643 -5.49 -20.49 2.42
CA ASP A 643 -5.05 -19.18 2.90
C ASP A 643 -5.98 -18.61 3.97
N ALA A 644 -7.29 -18.76 3.82
CA ALA A 644 -8.28 -18.36 4.82
C ALA A 644 -8.03 -19.08 6.16
N VAL A 645 -7.88 -20.42 6.13
CA VAL A 645 -7.52 -21.23 7.31
C VAL A 645 -6.22 -20.75 7.96
N SER A 646 -5.17 -20.50 7.16
CA SER A 646 -3.88 -20.01 7.67
C SER A 646 -4.00 -18.65 8.35
N ASN A 647 -4.72 -17.71 7.74
CA ASN A 647 -4.88 -16.35 8.25
C ASN A 647 -5.73 -16.32 9.52
N THR A 648 -6.87 -17.03 9.55
CA THR A 648 -7.69 -17.14 10.77
C THR A 648 -6.93 -17.83 11.91
N THR A 649 -6.12 -18.85 11.61
CA THR A 649 -5.24 -19.50 12.61
C THR A 649 -4.23 -18.53 13.20
N LYS A 650 -3.57 -17.70 12.37
CA LYS A 650 -2.63 -16.66 12.84
C LYS A 650 -3.33 -15.65 13.74
N THR A 651 -4.49 -15.12 13.34
CA THR A 651 -5.28 -14.16 14.12
C THR A 651 -5.74 -14.75 15.45
N LEU A 652 -6.23 -16.00 15.45
CA LEU A 652 -6.66 -16.72 16.65
C LEU A 652 -5.50 -16.94 17.64
N ASN A 653 -4.33 -17.32 17.13
CA ASN A 653 -3.13 -17.53 17.96
C ASN A 653 -2.59 -16.20 18.51
N ALA A 654 -2.58 -15.12 17.72
CA ALA A 654 -2.21 -13.80 18.18
C ALA A 654 -3.15 -13.31 19.30
N LEU A 655 -4.47 -13.47 19.14
CA LEU A 655 -5.46 -13.08 20.15
C LEU A 655 -5.36 -13.91 21.44
N LYS A 656 -5.01 -15.21 21.33
CA LYS A 656 -4.74 -16.09 22.48
C LYS A 656 -3.43 -15.76 23.21
N ALA A 657 -2.45 -15.15 22.53
CA ALA A 657 -1.16 -14.79 23.10
C ALA A 657 -1.18 -13.47 23.90
N ILE A 658 -2.20 -12.63 23.72
CA ILE A 658 -2.43 -11.46 24.58
C ILE A 658 -2.73 -11.98 26.00
N ALA A 659 -2.14 -11.38 27.04
CA ALA A 659 -2.43 -11.72 28.43
C ALA A 659 -3.88 -11.35 28.82
N ASP A 660 -4.40 -11.94 29.90
CA ASP A 660 -5.65 -11.49 30.51
C ASP A 660 -5.34 -10.31 31.46
N LEU A 661 -6.20 -9.29 31.47
CA LEU A 661 -6.00 -8.05 32.24
C LEU A 661 -6.56 -8.15 33.68
N ILE A 662 -7.53 -9.04 33.92
CA ILE A 662 -8.16 -9.25 35.23
C ILE A 662 -7.14 -9.49 36.38
N PRO A 663 -6.09 -10.34 36.23
CA PRO A 663 -5.17 -10.63 37.34
C PRO A 663 -4.41 -9.39 37.83
N ASP A 664 -3.86 -8.60 36.91
CA ASP A 664 -3.09 -7.39 37.22
C ASP A 664 -4.00 -6.28 37.79
N ALA A 665 -5.18 -6.08 37.19
CA ALA A 665 -6.16 -5.12 37.69
C ALA A 665 -6.64 -5.49 39.10
N LYS A 666 -6.83 -6.79 39.38
CA LYS A 666 -7.20 -7.26 40.73
C LYS A 666 -6.07 -7.04 41.73
N ALA A 667 -4.83 -7.35 41.38
CA ALA A 667 -3.67 -7.09 42.25
C ALA A 667 -3.56 -5.59 42.60
N LYS A 668 -3.80 -4.69 41.63
CA LYS A 668 -3.82 -3.24 41.85
C LYS A 668 -4.97 -2.76 42.74
N LEU A 669 -6.15 -3.39 42.66
CA LEU A 669 -7.24 -3.11 43.60
C LEU A 669 -6.90 -3.58 45.01
N ASP A 670 -6.32 -4.78 45.16
CA ASP A 670 -5.92 -5.30 46.47
C ASP A 670 -4.82 -4.42 47.11
N GLU A 671 -3.83 -3.95 46.34
CA GLU A 671 -2.82 -2.95 46.77
C GLU A 671 -3.46 -1.62 47.23
N ALA A 672 -4.38 -1.06 46.44
CA ALA A 672 -5.03 0.22 46.74
C ALA A 672 -5.94 0.13 47.98
N THR A 673 -6.62 -1.01 48.14
CA THR A 673 -7.44 -1.33 49.33
C THR A 673 -6.58 -1.34 50.60
N GLU A 674 -5.40 -1.96 50.55
CA GLU A 674 -4.50 -2.01 51.71
C GLU A 674 -3.87 -0.64 52.02
N ALA A 675 -3.49 0.12 51.00
CA ALA A 675 -3.03 1.50 51.16
C ALA A 675 -4.08 2.39 51.84
N ARG A 676 -5.37 2.23 51.50
CA ARG A 676 -6.47 2.94 52.16
C ARG A 676 -6.61 2.55 53.64
N LYS A 677 -6.58 1.26 53.99
CA LYS A 677 -6.64 0.81 55.40
C LYS A 677 -5.51 1.41 56.25
N ASN A 678 -4.31 1.51 55.67
CA ASN A 678 -3.16 2.11 56.34
C ASN A 678 -3.36 3.63 56.59
N ALA A 679 -3.85 4.37 55.60
CA ALA A 679 -4.20 5.79 55.77
C ALA A 679 -5.34 6.01 56.80
N GLU A 680 -6.34 5.12 56.82
CA GLU A 680 -7.44 5.14 57.79
C GLU A 680 -6.94 4.87 59.22
N THR A 681 -5.99 3.93 59.36
CA THR A 681 -5.31 3.65 60.64
C THR A 681 -4.46 4.83 61.11
N ARG A 682 -3.74 5.50 60.20
CA ARG A 682 -2.98 6.74 60.50
C ARG A 682 -3.91 7.83 61.03
N LEU A 683 -5.02 8.13 60.34
CA LEU A 683 -5.99 9.14 60.78
C LEU A 683 -6.57 8.82 62.17
N ASN A 684 -6.95 7.56 62.42
CA ASN A 684 -7.43 7.11 63.73
C ASN A 684 -6.40 7.28 64.85
N ASN A 685 -5.10 7.09 64.57
CA ASN A 685 -4.03 7.31 65.54
C ASN A 685 -3.80 8.81 65.80
N VAL A 686 -3.85 9.66 64.77
CA VAL A 686 -3.73 11.12 64.93
C VAL A 686 -4.92 11.67 65.73
N GLN A 687 -6.13 11.15 65.53
CA GLN A 687 -7.30 11.55 66.32
C GLN A 687 -7.11 11.27 67.82
N LYS A 688 -6.60 10.08 68.19
CA LYS A 688 -6.25 9.78 69.59
C LYS A 688 -5.19 10.74 70.17
N THR A 689 -4.23 11.16 69.35
CA THR A 689 -3.23 12.18 69.75
C THR A 689 -3.88 13.54 70.00
N ILE A 690 -4.87 13.94 69.19
CA ILE A 690 -5.67 15.15 69.41
C ILE A 690 -6.48 15.07 70.71
N ASP A 691 -7.10 13.94 71.02
CA ASP A 691 -7.89 13.77 72.24
C ASP A 691 -7.01 13.89 73.51
N ASN A 692 -5.79 13.34 73.45
CA ASN A 692 -4.77 13.51 74.48
C ASN A 692 -4.28 14.97 74.60
N LEU A 693 -4.03 15.64 73.47
CA LEU A 693 -3.64 17.06 73.41
C LEU A 693 -4.71 17.96 74.04
N ASN A 694 -5.99 17.74 73.72
CA ASN A 694 -7.10 18.49 74.30
C ASN A 694 -7.15 18.36 75.83
N THR A 695 -6.81 17.18 76.35
CA THR A 695 -6.73 16.91 77.79
C THR A 695 -5.53 17.62 78.45
N ASP A 696 -4.36 17.64 77.79
CA ASP A 696 -3.15 18.35 78.26
C ASP A 696 -3.35 19.88 78.25
N VAL A 697 -3.88 20.44 77.16
CA VAL A 697 -4.22 21.87 77.03
C VAL A 697 -5.21 22.30 78.11
N ALA A 698 -6.27 21.52 78.37
CA ALA A 698 -7.23 21.81 79.43
C ALA A 698 -6.59 21.79 80.84
N THR A 699 -5.64 20.88 81.07
CA THR A 699 -4.91 20.75 82.34
C THR A 699 -3.95 21.93 82.56
N LYS A 700 -3.14 22.26 81.55
CA LYS A 700 -2.20 23.39 81.58
C LYS A 700 -2.89 24.74 81.66
N THR A 701 -4.05 24.90 81.02
CA THR A 701 -4.89 26.11 81.16
C THR A 701 -5.35 26.32 82.60
N LYS A 702 -5.77 25.26 83.31
CA LYS A 702 -6.12 25.32 84.74
C LYS A 702 -4.91 25.65 85.62
N ALA A 703 -3.73 25.10 85.30
CA ALA A 703 -2.49 25.41 86.01
C ALA A 703 -2.09 26.89 85.86
N LEU A 704 -2.16 27.45 84.64
CA LEU A 704 -1.90 28.87 84.37
C LEU A 704 -2.89 29.79 85.11
N ALA A 705 -4.18 29.47 85.11
CA ALA A 705 -5.19 30.22 85.87
C ALA A 705 -4.89 30.21 87.38
N SER A 706 -4.50 29.04 87.92
CA SER A 706 -4.13 28.89 89.34
C SER A 706 -2.87 29.69 89.69
N ALA A 707 -1.86 29.71 88.80
CA ALA A 707 -0.64 30.49 88.98
C ALA A 707 -0.92 32.01 89.00
N LYS A 708 -1.82 32.50 88.13
CA LYS A 708 -2.24 33.92 88.12
C LYS A 708 -2.94 34.32 89.42
N ILE A 709 -3.83 33.47 89.95
CA ILE A 709 -4.49 33.71 91.25
C ILE A 709 -3.45 33.75 92.40
N ALA A 710 -2.43 32.88 92.36
CA ALA A 710 -1.35 32.87 93.35
C ALA A 710 -0.47 34.13 93.26
N GLN A 711 -0.17 34.61 92.05
CA GLN A 711 0.54 35.86 91.78
C GLN A 711 -0.21 37.07 92.35
N GLU A 712 -1.51 37.17 92.10
CA GLU A 712 -2.36 38.26 92.62
C GLU A 712 -2.41 38.26 94.16
N LYS A 713 -2.53 37.08 94.77
CA LYS A 713 -2.47 36.92 96.23
C LYS A 713 -1.12 37.34 96.81
N ALA A 714 -0.01 36.97 96.18
CA ALA A 714 1.34 37.36 96.60
C ALA A 714 1.58 38.87 96.42
N ASN A 715 1.04 39.48 95.35
CA ASN A 715 1.14 40.92 95.11
C ASN A 715 0.41 41.73 96.20
N ASN A 716 -0.81 41.30 96.56
CA ASN A 716 -1.57 41.90 97.64
C ASN A 716 -0.89 41.73 99.01
N ALA A 717 -0.29 40.57 99.30
CA ALA A 717 0.47 40.36 100.53
C ALA A 717 1.72 41.25 100.62
N ASN A 718 2.47 41.39 99.52
CA ASN A 718 3.62 42.30 99.44
C ASN A 718 3.20 43.77 99.58
N LYS A 719 2.04 44.18 99.05
CA LYS A 719 1.49 45.52 99.28
C LYS A 719 1.24 45.78 100.77
N VAL A 720 0.49 44.89 101.44
CA VAL A 720 0.15 45.02 102.87
C VAL A 720 1.42 45.02 103.75
N ALA A 721 2.40 44.17 103.47
CA ALA A 721 3.65 44.14 104.24
C ALA A 721 4.49 45.43 104.09
N ASN A 722 4.43 46.11 102.94
CA ASN A 722 5.07 47.42 102.77
C ASN A 722 4.29 48.56 103.44
N GLU A 723 2.96 48.46 103.53
CA GLU A 723 2.13 49.38 104.32
C GLU A 723 2.39 49.22 105.83
N GLU A 724 2.54 47.98 106.32
CA GLU A 724 2.99 47.68 107.69
C GLU A 724 4.41 48.22 107.97
N LEU A 725 5.36 48.02 107.05
CA LEU A 725 6.72 48.55 107.15
C LEU A 725 6.75 50.08 107.23
N ASN A 726 6.04 50.77 106.33
CA ASN A 726 5.95 52.24 106.38
C ASN A 726 5.35 52.73 107.71
N SER A 727 4.34 52.03 108.26
CA SER A 727 3.74 52.33 109.56
C SER A 727 4.72 52.12 110.73
N ALA A 728 5.51 51.04 110.69
CA ALA A 728 6.54 50.75 111.69
C ALA A 728 7.69 51.76 111.63
N GLN A 729 8.14 52.14 110.41
CA GLN A 729 9.15 53.18 110.20
C GLN A 729 8.68 54.53 110.74
N VAL A 730 7.44 54.95 110.47
CA VAL A 730 6.88 56.20 111.02
C VAL A 730 6.81 56.17 112.55
N LYS A 731 6.42 55.05 113.17
CA LYS A 731 6.36 54.94 114.64
C LYS A 731 7.74 54.91 115.30
N ASN A 732 8.70 54.18 114.73
CA ASN A 732 10.08 54.16 115.20
C ASN A 732 10.75 55.54 115.06
N LYS A 733 10.54 56.18 113.91
CA LYS A 733 10.98 57.56 113.66
C LYS A 733 10.39 58.51 114.68
N LEU A 734 9.08 58.45 114.96
CA LEU A 734 8.42 59.31 115.95
C LEU A 734 8.96 59.09 117.37
N ALA A 735 9.23 57.85 117.78
CA ALA A 735 9.82 57.57 119.10
C ALA A 735 11.26 58.10 119.24
N ASN A 736 12.07 57.91 118.20
CA ASN A 736 13.43 58.48 118.13
C ASN A 736 13.41 60.01 118.02
N GLU A 737 12.48 60.59 117.28
CA GLU A 737 12.28 62.05 117.17
C GLU A 737 11.83 62.63 118.49
N VAL A 738 10.94 61.99 119.26
CA VAL A 738 10.56 62.47 120.61
C VAL A 738 11.76 62.49 121.57
N LEU A 739 12.56 61.41 121.63
CA LEU A 739 13.77 61.37 122.47
C LEU A 739 14.83 62.39 122.00
N SER A 740 14.99 62.54 120.68
CA SER A 740 15.91 63.50 120.05
C SER A 740 15.45 64.94 120.25
N GLU A 741 14.16 65.24 120.14
CA GLU A 741 13.59 66.58 120.35
C GLU A 741 13.75 67.04 121.79
N THR A 742 13.61 66.15 122.78
CA THR A 742 13.80 66.52 124.19
C THR A 742 15.26 66.86 124.48
N ARG A 743 16.22 66.10 123.91
CA ARG A 743 17.65 66.41 123.98
C ARG A 743 18.03 67.67 123.18
N ASN A 744 17.44 67.84 122.00
CA ASN A 744 17.68 69.00 121.14
C ASN A 744 16.94 70.26 121.62
N LYS A 745 15.88 70.19 122.43
CA LYS A 745 15.33 71.37 123.13
C LYS A 745 16.30 71.92 124.17
N ILE A 746 17.02 71.05 124.87
CA ILE A 746 18.08 71.46 125.82
C ILE A 746 19.26 72.09 125.07
N ALA A 747 19.65 71.54 123.91
CA ALA A 747 20.79 72.03 123.13
C ALA A 747 20.50 73.27 122.26
N SER A 748 19.36 73.31 121.57
CA SER A 748 19.04 74.33 120.54
C SER A 748 18.87 75.74 121.11
N LEU A 749 18.52 75.89 122.39
CA LEU A 749 18.38 77.20 123.01
C LEU A 749 19.69 77.98 123.17
N LYS A 750 20.86 77.43 122.80
CA LYS A 750 22.17 78.09 122.96
C LYS A 750 22.74 78.87 121.75
N ALA A 751 22.37 78.64 120.47
CA ALA A 751 22.92 79.41 119.32
C ALA A 751 22.09 79.35 118.00
N THR A 752 21.85 80.47 117.28
CA THR A 752 21.30 80.59 115.88
C THR A 752 21.39 82.05 115.34
N ALA A 753 21.56 82.23 114.01
CA ALA A 753 21.19 83.39 113.15
C ALA A 753 21.41 83.05 111.63
N ASP A 754 20.80 83.81 110.69
CA ASP A 754 20.36 83.34 109.32
C ASP A 754 20.86 84.15 108.05
N LEU A 755 20.48 83.69 106.82
CA LEU A 755 20.21 84.41 105.52
C LEU A 755 21.21 84.58 104.31
N THR A 756 20.62 84.70 103.09
CA THR A 756 21.16 84.76 101.68
C THR A 756 21.19 86.22 101.08
N PRO A 757 21.28 86.58 99.75
CA PRO A 757 21.38 85.84 98.43
C PRO A 757 22.30 86.41 97.28
N ASP A 758 22.72 85.61 96.25
CA ASP A 758 23.38 86.13 95.00
C ASP A 758 23.50 85.14 93.78
N ALA A 759 22.53 85.06 92.84
CA ALA A 759 22.47 83.92 91.88
C ALA A 759 21.84 84.14 90.46
N LYS A 760 22.21 85.16 89.63
CA LYS A 760 21.45 85.43 88.37
C LYS A 760 22.11 85.79 87.01
N ILE A 761 23.43 85.83 86.80
CA ILE A 761 24.00 86.59 85.64
C ILE A 761 24.54 85.80 84.39
N LYS A 762 24.80 84.48 84.41
CA LYS A 762 25.73 83.81 83.44
C LYS A 762 25.16 82.93 82.29
N LEU A 763 24.11 83.32 81.55
CA LEU A 763 23.46 82.41 80.56
C LEU A 763 23.72 82.67 79.03
N ALA A 764 24.26 83.81 78.60
CA ALA A 764 24.01 84.30 77.24
C ALA A 764 25.04 83.95 76.11
N GLU A 765 26.22 83.39 76.39
CA GLU A 765 27.36 83.44 75.44
C GLU A 765 27.55 82.18 74.53
N ALA A 766 26.70 81.15 74.63
CA ALA A 766 27.02 79.81 74.11
C ALA A 766 26.69 79.51 72.64
N THR A 767 25.98 80.39 71.92
CA THR A 767 25.20 79.98 70.72
C THR A 767 25.96 80.00 69.38
N SER A 768 27.00 80.83 69.21
CA SER A 768 27.53 81.18 67.88
C SER A 768 28.58 80.24 67.26
N ALA A 769 28.98 79.16 67.94
CA ALA A 769 30.10 78.30 67.49
C ALA A 769 29.69 77.10 66.60
N ARG A 770 28.41 76.96 66.24
CA ARG A 770 27.84 75.71 65.68
C ARG A 770 28.00 75.54 64.16
N GLU A 771 28.08 76.62 63.39
CA GLU A 771 27.69 76.60 61.97
C GLU A 771 28.84 76.35 60.97
N LEU A 772 30.10 76.42 61.42
CA LEU A 772 31.28 76.23 60.55
C LEU A 772 31.66 74.76 60.30
N ALA A 773 31.08 73.81 61.05
CA ALA A 773 31.39 72.38 60.92
C ALA A 773 30.64 71.67 59.77
N GLU A 774 29.49 72.20 59.33
CA GLU A 774 28.57 71.49 58.43
C GLU A 774 29.06 71.45 56.96
N LEU A 775 29.85 72.44 56.53
CA LEU A 775 30.27 72.58 55.12
C LEU A 775 31.27 71.50 54.65
N ARG A 776 32.06 70.93 55.56
CA ARG A 776 33.12 69.95 55.22
C ARG A 776 32.60 68.54 54.93
N LEU A 777 31.37 68.24 55.36
CA LEU A 777 30.73 66.94 55.20
C LEU A 777 30.19 66.71 53.77
N VAL A 778 29.62 67.76 53.16
CA VAL A 778 28.84 67.68 51.92
C VAL A 778 29.69 67.30 50.69
N LYS A 779 30.92 67.79 50.59
CA LYS A 779 31.79 67.52 49.41
C LYS A 779 32.29 66.07 49.34
N ALA A 780 32.31 65.33 50.44
CA ALA A 780 32.69 63.91 50.45
C ALA A 780 31.54 62.98 50.00
N GLN A 781 30.29 63.44 50.10
CA GLN A 781 29.09 62.66 49.79
C GLN A 781 28.93 62.45 48.27
N LYS A 782 28.96 63.54 47.48
CA LYS A 782 28.73 63.52 46.02
C LYS A 782 29.56 62.49 45.23
N ALA A 783 30.83 62.31 45.58
CA ALA A 783 31.75 61.39 44.89
C ALA A 783 31.38 59.90 45.09
N LYS A 784 30.56 59.58 46.10
CA LYS A 784 29.98 58.25 46.30
C LYS A 784 28.78 58.05 45.37
N ASP A 785 27.90 59.05 45.30
CA ASP A 785 26.59 58.96 44.64
C ASP A 785 26.67 58.89 43.11
N GLU A 786 27.71 59.48 42.51
CA GLU A 786 28.02 59.34 41.07
C GLU A 786 28.46 57.92 40.68
N LYS A 787 29.14 57.21 41.59
CA LYS A 787 29.60 55.83 41.35
C LYS A 787 28.46 54.81 41.50
N GLU A 788 27.47 55.12 42.32
CA GLU A 788 26.26 54.32 42.52
C GLU A 788 25.31 54.40 41.31
N LEU A 789 25.22 55.58 40.66
CA LEU A 789 24.44 55.78 39.43
C LEU A 789 24.89 54.86 38.27
N ALA A 790 26.20 54.67 38.10
CA ALA A 790 26.77 53.87 37.02
C ALA A 790 26.39 52.38 37.12
N SER A 791 26.44 51.77 38.32
CA SER A 791 26.11 50.34 38.50
C SER A 791 24.60 50.06 38.38
N LEU A 792 23.76 51.02 38.77
CA LEU A 792 22.32 50.95 38.55
C LEU A 792 21.98 50.95 37.06
N GLN A 793 22.72 51.70 36.24
CA GLN A 793 22.52 51.76 34.80
C GLN A 793 22.89 50.46 34.06
N GLU A 794 23.95 49.76 34.49
CA GLU A 794 24.29 48.42 34.00
C GLU A 794 23.22 47.37 34.36
N THR A 795 22.68 47.45 35.59
CA THR A 795 21.62 46.56 36.08
C THR A 795 20.36 46.64 35.22
N VAL A 796 19.94 47.84 34.82
CA VAL A 796 18.79 48.04 33.91
C VAL A 796 19.01 47.37 32.54
N ASN A 797 20.23 47.42 32.00
CA ASN A 797 20.53 46.83 30.69
C ASN A 797 20.47 45.29 30.74
N ALA A 798 20.94 44.67 31.83
CA ALA A 798 20.83 43.23 32.02
C ALA A 798 19.36 42.76 32.12
N LEU A 799 18.50 43.51 32.83
CA LEU A 799 17.08 43.18 32.98
C LEU A 799 16.31 43.26 31.65
N LYS A 800 16.61 44.25 30.79
CA LYS A 800 16.02 44.36 29.43
C LYS A 800 16.35 43.18 28.52
N VAL A 801 17.54 42.58 28.66
CA VAL A 801 17.91 41.36 27.90
C VAL A 801 17.10 40.14 28.36
N ASN A 802 16.75 40.06 29.65
CA ASN A 802 15.90 38.99 30.16
C ASN A 802 14.46 39.11 29.63
N GLU A 803 13.93 40.34 29.56
CA GLU A 803 12.59 40.63 29.02
C GLU A 803 12.42 40.14 27.56
N VAL A 804 13.47 40.23 26.74
CA VAL A 804 13.45 39.74 25.34
C VAL A 804 13.36 38.21 25.28
N LYS A 805 14.14 37.50 26.11
CA LYS A 805 14.11 36.01 26.14
C LYS A 805 12.73 35.46 26.48
N ILE A 806 12.09 36.06 27.49
CA ILE A 806 10.74 35.67 27.93
C ILE A 806 9.72 35.85 26.80
N LYS A 807 9.83 36.93 26.01
CA LYS A 807 8.94 37.17 24.84
C LYS A 807 9.13 36.13 23.73
N ASP A 808 10.36 35.68 23.47
CA ASP A 808 10.63 34.65 22.45
C ASP A 808 10.10 33.26 22.88
N GLU A 809 10.19 32.92 24.17
CA GLU A 809 9.58 31.71 24.73
C GLU A 809 8.05 31.71 24.61
N ILE A 810 7.39 32.83 24.96
CA ILE A 810 5.93 33.00 24.79
C ILE A 810 5.52 32.81 23.33
N LYS A 811 6.32 33.31 22.38
CA LYS A 811 6.06 33.15 20.93
C LYS A 811 6.14 31.69 20.50
N SER A 812 7.14 30.95 20.99
CA SER A 812 7.29 29.51 20.73
C SER A 812 6.11 28.70 21.29
N LEU A 813 5.70 28.97 22.53
CA LEU A 813 4.55 28.33 23.17
C LEU A 813 3.24 28.61 22.42
N LYS A 814 3.03 29.85 21.94
CA LYS A 814 1.84 30.21 21.14
C LYS A 814 1.78 29.46 19.80
N THR A 815 2.91 29.19 19.14
CA THR A 815 2.95 28.35 17.93
C THR A 815 2.55 26.90 18.26
N LYS A 816 3.17 26.31 19.28
CA LYS A 816 2.88 24.93 19.72
C LYS A 816 1.43 24.74 20.19
N LEU A 817 0.85 25.75 20.81
CA LEU A 817 -0.57 25.77 21.20
C LEU A 817 -1.50 25.66 19.98
N GLN A 818 -1.19 26.37 18.88
CA GLN A 818 -1.98 26.31 17.66
C GLN A 818 -1.90 24.92 17.00
N GLU A 819 -0.69 24.37 16.87
CA GLU A 819 -0.48 23.01 16.33
C GLU A 819 -1.26 21.94 17.13
N THR A 820 -1.30 22.10 18.46
CA THR A 820 -2.04 21.19 19.35
C THR A 820 -3.56 21.35 19.21
N LYS A 821 -4.06 22.57 19.00
CA LYS A 821 -5.49 22.84 18.72
C LYS A 821 -5.92 22.30 17.36
N ASP A 822 -5.07 22.41 16.34
CA ASP A 822 -5.33 21.85 15.02
C ASP A 822 -5.34 20.30 15.05
N TYR A 823 -4.47 19.69 15.87
CA TYR A 823 -4.49 18.24 16.11
C TYR A 823 -5.75 17.79 16.86
N LEU A 824 -6.16 18.52 17.92
CA LEU A 824 -7.41 18.24 18.62
C LEU A 824 -8.62 18.27 17.67
N SER A 825 -8.72 19.28 16.81
CA SER A 825 -9.80 19.39 15.82
C SER A 825 -9.85 18.19 14.87
N LYS A 826 -8.70 17.61 14.50
CA LYS A 826 -8.64 16.38 13.69
C LYS A 826 -9.14 15.14 14.45
N LEU A 827 -8.85 15.03 15.74
CA LEU A 827 -9.32 13.94 16.61
C LEU A 827 -10.83 14.05 16.87
N GLU A 828 -11.33 15.23 17.24
CA GLU A 828 -12.77 15.45 17.53
C GLU A 828 -13.66 15.26 16.28
N ASN A 829 -13.12 15.53 15.08
CA ASN A 829 -13.84 15.31 13.82
C ASN A 829 -13.47 13.99 13.13
N ALA A 830 -12.76 13.06 13.80
CA ALA A 830 -12.22 11.86 13.17
C ALA A 830 -13.31 10.96 12.54
N ASP A 831 -14.48 10.83 13.18
CA ASP A 831 -15.64 10.12 12.61
C ASP A 831 -16.14 10.76 11.31
N SER A 832 -16.32 12.08 11.28
CA SER A 832 -16.78 12.81 10.10
C SER A 832 -15.77 12.75 8.97
N ASN A 833 -14.48 12.84 9.29
CA ASN A 833 -13.40 12.78 8.32
C ASN A 833 -13.22 11.37 7.75
N LEU A 834 -13.38 10.32 8.58
CA LEU A 834 -13.39 8.94 8.10
C LEU A 834 -14.55 8.69 7.13
N GLU A 835 -15.77 9.16 7.42
CA GLU A 835 -16.89 8.97 6.48
C GLU A 835 -16.72 9.77 5.18
N LYS A 836 -16.17 10.99 5.23
CA LYS A 836 -15.79 11.72 4.00
C LYS A 836 -14.77 10.93 3.17
N ALA A 837 -13.75 10.34 3.81
CA ALA A 837 -12.74 9.54 3.13
C ALA A 837 -13.32 8.23 2.56
N LYS A 838 -14.22 7.54 3.28
CA LYS A 838 -14.94 6.36 2.77
C LYS A 838 -15.80 6.69 1.55
N VAL A 839 -16.52 7.82 1.57
CA VAL A 839 -17.33 8.28 0.44
C VAL A 839 -16.45 8.63 -0.75
N ALA A 840 -15.33 9.33 -0.53
CA ALA A 840 -14.35 9.64 -1.57
C ALA A 840 -13.72 8.38 -2.20
N TYR A 841 -13.31 7.42 -1.38
CA TYR A 841 -12.78 6.14 -1.83
C TYR A 841 -13.82 5.34 -2.62
N LYS A 842 -15.05 5.20 -2.11
CA LYS A 842 -16.14 4.52 -2.83
C LYS A 842 -16.43 5.16 -4.19
N LEU A 843 -16.43 6.50 -4.27
CA LEU A 843 -16.62 7.23 -5.53
C LEU A 843 -15.45 7.01 -6.50
N ALA A 844 -14.22 6.93 -6.01
CA ALA A 844 -13.05 6.62 -6.84
C ALA A 844 -13.08 5.19 -7.39
N VAL A 845 -13.44 4.20 -6.56
CA VAL A 845 -13.63 2.79 -6.96
C VAL A 845 -14.68 2.64 -8.07
N GLU A 846 -15.86 3.26 -7.92
CA GLU A 846 -16.89 3.18 -8.97
C GLU A 846 -16.44 3.88 -10.27
N LYS A 847 -15.73 5.02 -10.19
CA LYS A 847 -15.18 5.68 -11.39
C LYS A 847 -14.09 4.86 -12.09
N HIS A 848 -13.25 4.17 -11.33
CA HIS A 848 -12.24 3.27 -11.90
C HIS A 848 -12.89 2.06 -12.57
N LYS A 849 -13.92 1.49 -11.96
CA LYS A 849 -14.76 0.43 -12.55
C LYS A 849 -15.52 0.89 -13.80
N GLU A 850 -16.03 2.13 -13.84
CA GLU A 850 -16.62 2.74 -15.04
C GLU A 850 -15.58 2.87 -16.17
N ALA A 851 -14.40 3.44 -15.88
CA ALA A 851 -13.32 3.58 -16.86
C ALA A 851 -12.84 2.22 -17.40
N LYS A 852 -12.73 1.21 -16.53
CA LYS A 852 -12.39 -0.16 -16.92
C LYS A 852 -13.46 -0.80 -17.81
N SER A 853 -14.74 -0.62 -17.49
CA SER A 853 -15.85 -1.10 -18.32
C SER A 853 -15.87 -0.43 -19.72
N ILE A 854 -15.47 0.83 -19.80
CA ILE A 854 -15.29 1.54 -21.09
C ILE A 854 -14.11 0.92 -21.86
N LEU A 855 -12.97 0.69 -21.20
CA LEU A 855 -11.80 0.04 -21.80
C LEU A 855 -12.13 -1.36 -22.34
N ASP A 856 -12.81 -2.21 -21.55
CA ASP A 856 -13.23 -3.54 -21.98
C ASP A 856 -14.13 -3.47 -23.22
N LYS A 857 -15.13 -2.57 -23.21
CA LYS A 857 -16.07 -2.35 -24.33
C LYS A 857 -15.38 -1.88 -25.61
N GLU A 858 -14.50 -0.88 -25.53
CA GLU A 858 -13.80 -0.36 -26.70
C GLU A 858 -12.71 -1.34 -27.20
N THR A 859 -12.20 -2.22 -26.33
CA THR A 859 -11.32 -3.34 -26.69
C THR A 859 -12.06 -4.46 -27.43
N GLU A 860 -13.27 -4.86 -27.00
CA GLU A 860 -14.09 -5.82 -27.76
C GLU A 860 -14.48 -5.26 -29.13
N LYS A 861 -14.80 -3.97 -29.22
CA LYS A 861 -15.06 -3.29 -30.49
C LYS A 861 -13.82 -3.27 -31.40
N LEU A 862 -12.61 -3.12 -30.85
CA LEU A 862 -11.36 -3.24 -31.60
C LEU A 862 -11.15 -4.68 -32.13
N LYS A 863 -11.46 -5.71 -31.32
CA LYS A 863 -11.38 -7.11 -31.77
C LYS A 863 -12.31 -7.37 -32.96
N GLN A 864 -13.55 -6.87 -32.92
CA GLN A 864 -14.47 -7.02 -34.05
C GLN A 864 -13.93 -6.32 -35.30
N LEU A 865 -13.46 -5.08 -35.20
CA LEU A 865 -12.89 -4.36 -36.35
C LEU A 865 -11.61 -5.03 -36.90
N LEU A 866 -10.84 -5.74 -36.08
CA LEU A 866 -9.70 -6.55 -36.54
C LEU A 866 -10.15 -7.78 -37.36
N ILE A 867 -11.28 -8.39 -37.02
CA ILE A 867 -11.92 -9.45 -37.83
C ILE A 867 -12.44 -8.85 -39.13
N ASP A 868 -13.19 -7.74 -39.07
CA ASP A 868 -13.73 -7.06 -40.26
C ASP A 868 -12.61 -6.63 -41.23
N LYS A 869 -11.46 -6.18 -40.70
CA LYS A 869 -10.25 -5.89 -41.46
C LYS A 869 -9.66 -7.14 -42.10
N HIS A 870 -9.56 -8.25 -41.37
CA HIS A 870 -9.05 -9.51 -41.92
C HIS A 870 -9.91 -9.97 -43.11
N ASP A 871 -11.23 -9.93 -42.95
CA ASP A 871 -12.17 -10.36 -43.99
C ASP A 871 -12.18 -9.41 -45.19
N ALA A 872 -12.04 -8.09 -44.97
CA ALA A 872 -11.89 -7.12 -46.05
C ALA A 872 -10.56 -7.29 -46.82
N VAL A 873 -9.47 -7.68 -46.15
CA VAL A 873 -8.19 -8.03 -46.80
C VAL A 873 -8.35 -9.32 -47.63
N ALA A 874 -8.98 -10.35 -47.07
CA ALA A 874 -9.22 -11.61 -47.79
C ALA A 874 -10.12 -11.42 -49.02
N GLN A 875 -11.18 -10.59 -48.91
CA GLN A 875 -12.03 -10.22 -50.05
C GLN A 875 -11.25 -9.44 -51.12
N TYR A 876 -10.39 -8.50 -50.73
CA TYR A 876 -9.56 -7.76 -51.68
C TYR A 876 -8.61 -8.68 -52.45
N GLU A 877 -7.89 -9.57 -51.78
CA GLU A 877 -6.98 -10.51 -52.43
C GLU A 877 -7.72 -11.50 -53.35
N ALA A 878 -8.88 -12.02 -52.93
CA ALA A 878 -9.72 -12.87 -53.79
C ALA A 878 -10.24 -12.14 -55.05
N VAL A 879 -10.68 -10.88 -54.92
CA VAL A 879 -11.14 -10.07 -56.07
C VAL A 879 -9.96 -9.70 -56.98
N LYS A 880 -8.78 -9.45 -56.42
CA LYS A 880 -7.52 -9.17 -57.14
C LYS A 880 -7.02 -10.39 -57.92
N GLU A 881 -7.10 -11.58 -57.34
CA GLU A 881 -6.79 -12.83 -58.01
C GLU A 881 -7.77 -13.10 -59.15
N ALA A 882 -9.08 -13.03 -58.89
CA ALA A 882 -10.12 -13.20 -59.91
C ALA A 882 -10.02 -12.17 -61.05
N TYR A 883 -9.71 -10.92 -60.73
CA TYR A 883 -9.42 -9.87 -61.72
C TYR A 883 -8.20 -10.22 -62.57
N THR A 884 -7.13 -10.72 -61.95
CA THR A 884 -5.90 -11.14 -62.65
C THR A 884 -6.18 -12.30 -63.60
N GLN A 885 -6.87 -13.35 -63.14
CA GLN A 885 -7.30 -14.48 -63.98
C GLN A 885 -8.21 -14.02 -65.14
N ALA A 886 -9.13 -13.07 -64.90
CA ALA A 886 -9.97 -12.48 -65.95
C ALA A 886 -9.18 -11.67 -66.99
N GLN A 887 -8.12 -10.96 -66.59
CA GLN A 887 -7.20 -10.29 -67.52
C GLN A 887 -6.42 -11.29 -68.36
N VAL A 888 -5.88 -12.35 -67.74
CA VAL A 888 -5.17 -13.44 -68.43
C VAL A 888 -6.07 -14.13 -69.46
N LYS A 889 -7.33 -14.44 -69.09
CA LYS A 889 -8.35 -14.98 -70.01
C LYS A 889 -8.67 -14.01 -71.15
N SER A 890 -8.83 -12.72 -70.86
CA SER A 890 -9.09 -11.71 -71.90
C SER A 890 -7.91 -11.52 -72.87
N GLN A 891 -6.66 -11.65 -72.40
CA GLN A 891 -5.48 -11.67 -73.27
C GLN A 891 -5.49 -12.88 -74.21
N TYR A 892 -5.76 -14.08 -73.69
CA TYR A 892 -5.92 -15.30 -74.47
C TYR A 892 -6.97 -15.13 -75.58
N GLU A 893 -8.18 -14.72 -75.21
CA GLU A 893 -9.31 -14.53 -76.13
C GLU A 893 -8.99 -13.45 -77.20
N ALA A 894 -8.30 -12.37 -76.83
CA ALA A 894 -7.90 -11.31 -77.76
C ALA A 894 -6.79 -11.74 -78.75
N ILE A 895 -5.92 -12.68 -78.37
CA ILE A 895 -4.93 -13.28 -79.29
C ILE A 895 -5.63 -14.20 -80.28
N VAL A 896 -6.53 -15.06 -79.80
CA VAL A 896 -7.33 -15.98 -80.64
C VAL A 896 -8.21 -15.19 -81.63
N GLN A 897 -8.93 -14.15 -81.19
CA GLN A 897 -9.76 -13.33 -82.08
C GLN A 897 -8.95 -12.59 -83.17
N LYS A 898 -7.66 -12.34 -82.94
CA LYS A 898 -6.75 -11.74 -83.93
C LYS A 898 -6.06 -12.78 -84.84
N GLY A 899 -6.42 -14.06 -84.70
CA GLY A 899 -5.86 -15.17 -85.50
C GLY A 899 -4.44 -15.60 -85.10
N GLY A 900 -3.97 -15.20 -83.92
CA GLY A 900 -2.69 -15.63 -83.36
C GLY A 900 -2.84 -16.87 -82.47
N THR A 901 -1.78 -17.66 -82.35
CA THR A 901 -1.71 -18.77 -81.38
C THR A 901 -1.25 -18.24 -80.02
N PRO A 902 -2.03 -18.43 -78.93
CA PRO A 902 -1.60 -18.03 -77.58
C PRO A 902 -0.51 -18.95 -77.03
N VAL A 903 0.54 -18.36 -76.47
CA VAL A 903 1.62 -19.02 -75.73
C VAL A 903 1.55 -18.55 -74.29
N ALA A 904 1.43 -19.49 -73.34
CA ALA A 904 1.33 -19.19 -71.92
C ALA A 904 2.64 -18.58 -71.38
N ILE A 905 2.51 -17.54 -70.55
CA ILE A 905 3.58 -16.99 -69.73
C ILE A 905 3.38 -17.54 -68.33
N LEU A 906 4.37 -18.28 -67.82
CA LEU A 906 4.34 -18.86 -66.48
C LEU A 906 5.14 -18.02 -65.48
N ASP A 907 4.70 -17.99 -64.23
CA ASP A 907 5.48 -17.47 -63.12
C ASP A 907 6.47 -18.51 -62.56
N GLU A 908 7.19 -18.12 -61.52
CA GLU A 908 8.18 -18.96 -60.81
C GLU A 908 7.57 -20.19 -60.10
N ASN A 909 6.23 -20.24 -59.94
CA ASN A 909 5.48 -21.37 -59.39
C ASN A 909 4.79 -22.21 -60.49
N GLY A 910 4.99 -21.89 -61.77
CA GLY A 910 4.37 -22.57 -62.90
C GLY A 910 2.91 -22.18 -63.17
N GLN A 911 2.40 -21.09 -62.57
CA GLN A 911 1.04 -20.60 -62.81
C GLN A 911 1.00 -19.65 -64.02
N ILE A 912 -0.09 -19.69 -64.79
CA ILE A 912 -0.26 -18.87 -66.00
C ILE A 912 -0.61 -17.42 -65.62
N VAL A 913 0.36 -16.51 -65.77
CA VAL A 913 0.22 -15.08 -65.46
C VAL A 913 0.00 -14.18 -66.69
N GLY A 914 -0.06 -14.77 -67.89
CA GLY A 914 -0.39 -14.05 -69.12
C GLY A 914 -0.30 -14.93 -70.36
N TYR A 915 -0.63 -14.36 -71.52
CA TYR A 915 -0.43 -15.01 -72.82
C TYR A 915 0.20 -14.05 -73.84
N ASN A 916 1.04 -14.58 -74.73
CA ASN A 916 1.62 -13.84 -75.86
C ASN A 916 1.30 -14.54 -77.19
N SER A 917 1.43 -13.85 -78.33
CA SER A 917 1.05 -14.38 -79.65
C SER A 917 2.26 -14.94 -80.41
N SER A 918 2.26 -16.22 -80.78
CA SER A 918 3.25 -16.81 -81.70
C SER A 918 2.84 -16.65 -83.16
N PHE A 919 2.98 -15.43 -83.70
CA PHE A 919 2.91 -15.21 -85.15
C PHE A 919 4.10 -14.39 -85.65
N PHE A 920 5.06 -15.05 -86.29
CA PHE A 920 6.16 -14.39 -86.99
C PHE A 920 5.70 -13.90 -88.37
N ARG A 921 5.77 -12.59 -88.61
CA ARG A 921 5.83 -12.06 -89.97
C ARG A 921 6.64 -10.76 -90.04
N ASP A 922 7.87 -10.85 -90.51
CA ASP A 922 8.59 -9.71 -91.06
C ASP A 922 7.85 -9.20 -92.31
N VAL A 923 7.48 -7.92 -92.34
CA VAL A 923 7.89 -6.93 -93.37
C VAL A 923 7.77 -5.52 -92.76
N ARG A 924 8.70 -4.67 -93.17
CA ARG A 924 9.06 -3.36 -92.58
C ARG A 924 8.18 -2.20 -93.08
N THR A 925 8.13 -1.14 -92.26
CA THR A 925 7.96 0.30 -92.62
C THR A 925 6.57 0.95 -92.54
N ALA A 926 6.38 1.79 -91.51
CA ALA A 926 5.96 3.20 -91.69
C ALA A 926 6.29 4.01 -90.42
N VAL A 927 7.23 4.97 -90.53
CA VAL A 927 7.48 5.97 -89.48
C VAL A 927 6.37 7.02 -89.53
N ARG A 928 5.75 7.33 -88.38
CA ARG A 928 5.12 8.64 -88.18
C ARG A 928 5.13 9.06 -86.71
N THR A 929 6.07 9.95 -86.40
CA THR A 929 6.03 10.81 -85.21
C THR A 929 4.88 11.80 -85.34
N ILE A 930 4.10 11.98 -84.26
CA ILE A 930 3.44 13.27 -83.97
C ILE A 930 3.68 13.55 -82.49
N THR A 931 4.52 14.56 -82.25
CA THR A 931 4.69 15.24 -80.96
C THR A 931 3.62 16.35 -80.84
N ASP A 932 3.58 17.02 -79.68
CA ASP A 932 2.96 18.33 -79.41
C ASP A 932 1.46 18.38 -79.00
N ASN A 933 1.05 19.20 -78.02
CA ASN A 933 1.79 19.85 -76.91
C ASN A 933 0.84 20.48 -75.85
N VAL A 934 1.31 20.58 -74.59
CA VAL A 934 1.10 21.69 -73.60
C VAL A 934 -0.35 21.99 -73.13
N VAL A 935 -0.68 22.06 -71.83
CA VAL A 935 -0.23 23.07 -70.83
C VAL A 935 0.18 22.49 -69.47
N SER A 936 1.19 23.13 -68.88
CA SER A 936 1.77 22.90 -67.54
C SER A 936 1.06 23.66 -66.42
N LYS A 937 1.07 23.12 -65.18
CA LYS A 937 1.61 23.81 -63.98
C LYS A 937 1.64 22.92 -62.72
N HIS A 938 2.83 22.79 -62.11
CA HIS A 938 3.16 22.66 -60.67
C HIS A 938 2.48 21.52 -59.84
N GLY A 939 3.18 20.75 -59.00
CA GLY A 939 4.61 20.73 -58.64
C GLY A 939 4.97 19.55 -57.71
N VAL A 940 6.25 19.18 -57.69
CA VAL A 940 6.90 18.17 -56.81
C VAL A 940 7.16 18.74 -55.38
N PRO A 941 7.65 17.99 -54.36
CA PRO A 941 8.23 16.64 -54.36
C PRO A 941 7.80 15.64 -53.25
N ILE A 942 8.31 14.42 -53.43
CA ILE A 942 8.47 13.32 -52.47
C ILE A 942 9.15 13.80 -51.17
N TYR A 943 8.75 13.25 -50.01
CA TYR A 943 9.60 13.23 -48.81
C TYR A 943 9.47 11.89 -48.05
N GLN A 944 10.61 11.22 -47.83
CA GLN A 944 10.74 10.20 -46.77
C GLN A 944 10.77 10.91 -45.41
N ALA A 945 10.17 10.30 -44.39
CA ALA A 945 10.30 10.75 -43.00
C ALA A 945 10.99 9.65 -42.17
N SER A 946 12.21 9.95 -41.73
CA SER A 946 13.00 9.13 -40.81
C SER A 946 12.69 9.42 -39.35
N LEU A 947 13.07 8.48 -38.46
CA LEU A 947 13.05 8.61 -37.01
C LEU A 947 13.69 9.93 -36.49
N PRO A 948 13.18 10.51 -35.39
CA PRO A 948 13.91 11.51 -34.60
C PRO A 948 14.50 10.93 -33.31
N GLN A 949 15.76 11.23 -33.02
CA GLN A 949 16.39 11.03 -31.72
C GLN A 949 17.19 12.29 -31.33
N THR A 950 16.86 12.88 -30.17
CA THR A 950 17.65 13.83 -29.33
C THR A 950 18.31 15.08 -29.93
N GLY A 951 18.20 16.23 -29.25
CA GLY A 951 19.16 17.33 -29.40
C GLY A 951 18.68 18.70 -28.92
N GLU A 952 19.31 19.21 -27.86
CA GLU A 952 19.07 20.44 -27.06
C GLU A 952 19.17 21.79 -27.81
N GLY A 953 18.74 22.90 -27.16
CA GLY A 953 19.34 24.22 -27.41
C GLY A 953 18.49 25.51 -27.28
N GLU A 954 18.13 25.92 -26.04
CA GLU A 954 18.06 27.33 -25.54
C GLU A 954 17.17 28.41 -26.26
N THR A 955 16.66 29.50 -25.63
CA THR A 955 16.51 29.98 -24.23
C THR A 955 15.39 31.06 -24.13
N ALA A 956 15.04 31.44 -22.89
CA ALA A 956 14.39 32.70 -22.44
C ALA A 956 12.84 32.78 -22.39
N VAL A 957 12.19 33.40 -21.39
CA VAL A 957 12.59 33.97 -20.06
C VAL A 957 11.31 34.07 -19.17
N TYR A 958 11.47 34.39 -17.87
CA TYR A 958 10.49 34.66 -16.78
C TYR A 958 10.30 33.49 -15.77
N THR A 959 11.16 33.32 -14.76
CA THR A 959 11.16 33.99 -13.42
C THR A 959 9.85 33.78 -12.63
N LEU A 960 9.83 33.16 -11.44
CA LEU A 960 10.40 33.70 -10.19
C LEU A 960 10.47 32.64 -9.06
N SER A 961 11.56 32.66 -8.25
CA SER A 961 11.72 32.16 -6.85
C SER A 961 11.23 30.75 -6.41
N GLY A 962 11.96 29.95 -5.62
CA GLY A 962 13.29 30.14 -4.99
C GLY A 962 13.35 29.58 -3.55
N ILE A 963 14.54 29.07 -3.17
CA ILE A 963 15.04 28.48 -1.89
C ILE A 963 14.99 26.93 -1.92
N THR A 964 16.05 26.15 -2.18
CA THR A 964 17.52 26.20 -1.95
C THR A 964 17.97 25.67 -0.57
N PHE A 965 18.70 24.54 -0.56
CA PHE A 965 20.01 24.27 0.09
C PHE A 965 20.27 22.73 0.05
N LEU A 966 21.06 22.24 -0.91
CA LEU A 966 22.53 22.02 -0.89
C LEU A 966 23.00 20.83 -0.02
N ALA A 967 23.72 19.92 -0.67
CA ALA A 967 24.25 18.68 -0.11
C ALA A 967 25.62 18.84 0.56
N LEU A 968 26.03 17.86 1.37
CA LEU A 968 27.43 17.45 1.51
C LEU A 968 27.55 16.03 2.09
N ALA A 969 28.38 15.20 1.47
CA ALA A 969 28.75 13.88 1.97
C ALA A 969 29.91 13.99 2.97
N GLY A 970 29.97 13.06 3.95
CA GLY A 970 31.03 13.06 4.95
C GLY A 970 31.12 11.76 5.75
N VAL A 971 31.91 10.80 5.26
CA VAL A 971 32.29 9.60 6.03
C VAL A 971 33.43 9.95 6.97
N MET A 972 33.30 9.69 8.29
CA MET A 972 34.43 9.17 9.08
C MET A 972 34.05 8.47 10.39
N ARG A 973 34.94 7.56 10.80
CA ARG A 973 34.81 6.63 11.93
C ARG A 973 35.09 7.30 13.30
N LYS A 974 34.54 6.70 14.38
CA LYS A 974 35.22 5.89 15.44
C LYS A 974 34.93 6.28 16.91
N LYS A 975 34.80 5.20 17.72
CA LYS A 975 35.02 5.05 19.18
C LYS A 975 33.93 5.47 20.19
N LYS A 976 33.43 4.43 20.88
CA LYS A 976 33.27 4.27 22.35
C LYS A 976 33.17 5.54 23.22
N LEU A 977 32.09 5.62 23.99
CA LEU A 977 32.12 5.19 25.39
C LEU A 977 30.87 4.35 25.70
#